data_AF-A0A495ZK12-F1
#
_entry.id   AF-A0A495ZK12-F1
#
_cell.length_a   1.000
_cell.length_b   1.000
_cell.length_c   1.000
_cell.angle_alpha   90.00
_cell.angle_beta   90.00
_cell.angle_gamma   90.00
#
_symmetry.space_group_name_H-M   'P 1'
#
loop_
_entity.id
_entity.type
_entity.pdbx_description
1 polymer ?
#
loop_
_entity_poly.entity_id
_entity_poly.type
_entity_poly.pdbx_seq_one_letter_code
_entity_poly.pdbx_strand_id
1 'polypeptide(L)'
;MLLMKRKHIFLYIPIFCATLFFVFPLTTAAQTVNIPDANLRAAIEEALGKTSNARITVEDMATLTHLEAHNADIRNLTGLAFATNLEEIRCNNNLISDLSPLTELVNLRVIELRDNVIGDLAPIAGLINLEWLVVPHNSISDLSPVEKLINLFGLAVEDNLISDLSPISGLIKLERLWLHENPPMDLSPLEGLISLRTIHSWGTPIISGLSPLVKLPKLRVIDICGGDLSDLSPLEGMTGLKELYLVGNEITDISPLASLTGLTRLSLEHNEILDVSPLAGLSNLTFIDLADNEILDFSPLDALPGSVHIIRHDNPGFTATAPKIGGPWLWVIAPTDGMSGSEAAASKKDFLAEVSGGEVTESAIAAEGAVAGEPVGDKVWTVGKLSRRGGNNINDLVNATALGLGDINHHVAYGSITVESLSRQRTKMFVGSGDAVKVWLNGVLVHDKPVDRDADDYQEDFPVTLEEGTNILLVAVYEGEGWWSGFFGFDANTEFTVYLPGSSFVLDTPRVADINEDGKVSVLDLILVARDFGRIKPVNSRTDINGDGKINISDLILVAQSMDAEAGNASPTAIAINGAISPAVIRAWIGQAQIENDGSPVFQQGITNLQRLLGTLIPEKTALLANYPNPFNPETWVPYQLARASDVQVHIYTATGILVRTLTLGHQAAGTYRSRGRAAYWDGKNEVGEPVASGVYFYTLTAGDFTATRKMLIRK
;
A
#
# COMPACT_ATOMS: atom_id res chain seq x y z
N MET A 1 -28.53 88.52 -13.39
CA MET A 1 -27.89 89.49 -14.30
C MET A 1 -26.64 90.00 -13.61
N LEU A 2 -25.46 89.67 -14.16
CA LEU A 2 -24.18 90.42 -14.18
C LEU A 2 -23.68 91.09 -12.87
N LEU A 3 -22.40 91.11 -12.52
CA LEU A 3 -21.15 90.56 -13.05
C LEU A 3 -20.07 90.94 -12.01
N MET A 4 -19.10 90.04 -11.80
CA MET A 4 -17.67 90.26 -11.52
C MET A 4 -17.16 91.61 -10.95
N LYS A 5 -16.24 91.51 -9.99
CA LYS A 5 -14.82 91.87 -10.22
C LYS A 5 -13.87 91.24 -9.19
N ARG A 6 -13.07 90.28 -9.67
CA ARG A 6 -11.72 89.97 -9.17
C ARG A 6 -10.78 91.12 -9.50
N LYS A 7 -9.86 91.45 -8.60
CA LYS A 7 -8.46 91.79 -8.94
C LYS A 7 -7.51 91.35 -7.82
N HIS A 8 -6.54 90.52 -8.21
CA HIS A 8 -5.30 90.16 -7.51
C HIS A 8 -4.46 91.43 -7.21
N ILE A 9 -3.41 91.50 -6.38
CA ILE A 9 -2.09 90.81 -6.34
C ILE A 9 -1.44 91.36 -5.02
N PHE A 10 -0.77 90.64 -4.11
CA PHE A 10 0.61 90.16 -4.15
C PHE A 10 0.95 89.28 -2.92
N LEU A 11 1.73 88.26 -3.24
CA LEU A 11 2.41 87.26 -2.42
C LEU A 11 3.51 87.89 -1.55
N TYR A 12 3.60 87.54 -0.26
CA TYR A 12 4.86 87.37 0.48
C TYR A 12 4.63 86.41 1.67
N ILE A 13 5.29 85.26 1.60
CA ILE A 13 5.53 84.25 2.67
C ILE A 13 7.06 84.22 2.85
N PRO A 14 7.68 83.76 3.97
CA PRO A 14 7.23 83.48 5.35
C PRO A 14 8.13 84.15 6.42
N ILE A 15 7.71 84.19 7.69
CA ILE A 15 8.62 83.83 8.81
C ILE A 15 7.85 82.98 9.83
N PHE A 16 8.48 81.86 10.12
CA PHE A 16 8.15 80.73 10.98
C PHE A 16 8.05 81.14 12.45
N CYS A 17 7.00 80.74 13.16
CA CYS A 17 7.01 80.68 14.62
C CYS A 17 6.20 79.46 15.09
N ALA A 18 6.93 78.48 15.61
CA ALA A 18 6.43 77.20 16.04
C ALA A 18 5.59 77.34 17.31
N THR A 19 4.32 76.91 17.25
CA THR A 19 3.53 76.56 18.43
C THR A 19 3.38 75.04 18.46
N LEU A 20 4.05 74.44 19.45
CA LEU A 20 3.90 73.03 19.81
C LEU A 20 2.43 72.78 20.21
N PHE A 21 1.66 72.14 19.33
CA PHE A 21 0.45 71.43 19.74
C PHE A 21 0.89 70.04 20.23
N PHE A 22 0.84 69.81 21.53
CA PHE A 22 0.78 68.45 22.07
C PHE A 22 -0.54 67.83 21.60
N VAL A 23 -0.52 67.13 20.47
CA VAL A 23 -1.55 66.14 20.15
C VAL A 23 -1.24 64.94 21.03
N PHE A 24 -1.94 64.82 22.16
CA PHE A 24 -2.04 63.53 22.83
C PHE A 24 -2.75 62.59 21.85
N PRO A 25 -2.17 61.43 21.47
CA PRO A 25 -2.97 60.39 20.86
C PRO A 25 -3.96 59.95 21.93
N LEU A 26 -5.26 60.18 21.72
CA LEU A 26 -6.26 59.40 22.41
C LEU A 26 -6.05 57.95 21.95
N THR A 27 -5.30 57.18 22.73
CA THR A 27 -5.35 55.72 22.67
C THR A 27 -6.75 55.32 23.10
N THR A 28 -7.67 55.18 22.14
CA THR A 28 -8.91 54.43 22.35
C THR A 28 -8.50 53.05 22.83
N ALA A 29 -8.92 52.68 24.05
CA ALA A 29 -8.67 51.35 24.57
C ALA A 29 -9.32 50.32 23.63
N ALA A 30 -8.54 49.40 23.09
CA ALA A 30 -9.00 48.36 22.16
C ALA A 30 -10.23 47.63 22.75
N GLN A 31 -11.34 47.60 22.01
CA GLN A 31 -12.59 47.07 22.52
C GLN A 31 -12.44 45.56 22.79
N THR A 32 -12.70 45.12 24.02
CA THR A 32 -12.65 43.70 24.38
C THR A 32 -13.90 42.99 23.86
N VAL A 33 -13.72 41.79 23.31
CA VAL A 33 -14.82 40.95 22.80
C VAL A 33 -15.34 40.04 23.92
N ASN A 34 -16.66 39.95 24.05
CA ASN A 34 -17.30 39.04 25.00
C ASN A 34 -17.49 37.65 24.34
N ILE A 35 -16.82 36.64 24.90
CA ILE A 35 -16.94 35.24 24.48
C ILE A 35 -17.36 34.44 25.73
N PRO A 36 -18.67 34.24 25.96
CA PRO A 36 -19.19 33.67 27.20
C PRO A 36 -18.95 32.16 27.33
N ASP A 37 -18.78 31.46 26.21
CA ASP A 37 -18.42 30.04 26.19
C ASP A 37 -16.91 29.89 26.43
N ALA A 38 -16.53 29.27 27.54
CA ALA A 38 -15.14 29.14 27.94
C ALA A 38 -14.32 28.27 26.98
N ASN A 39 -14.95 27.28 26.36
CA ASN A 39 -14.28 26.35 25.45
C ASN A 39 -14.09 26.99 24.07
N LEU A 40 -15.09 27.73 23.58
CA LEU A 40 -14.93 28.57 22.40
C LEU A 40 -13.84 29.62 22.63
N ARG A 41 -13.84 30.25 23.81
CA ARG A 41 -12.81 31.23 24.16
C ARG A 41 -11.43 30.60 24.13
N ALA A 42 -11.25 29.42 24.73
CA ALA A 42 -9.98 28.71 24.69
C ALA A 42 -9.52 28.40 23.27
N ALA A 43 -10.43 27.93 22.40
CA ALA A 43 -10.13 27.67 20.99
C ALA A 43 -9.72 28.95 20.24
N ILE A 44 -10.39 30.08 20.49
CA ILE A 44 -10.02 31.38 19.93
C ILE A 44 -8.66 31.86 20.47
N GLU A 45 -8.38 31.69 21.77
CA GLU A 45 -7.08 32.02 22.35
C GLU A 45 -5.95 31.23 21.68
N GLU A 46 -6.17 29.92 21.48
CA GLU A 46 -5.24 29.04 20.78
C GLU A 46 -5.02 29.48 19.32
N ALA A 47 -6.10 29.70 18.57
CA ALA A 47 -6.02 30.11 17.16
C ALA A 47 -5.34 31.47 16.98
N LEU A 48 -5.44 32.37 17.97
CA LEU A 48 -4.75 33.66 17.98
C LEU A 48 -3.33 33.61 18.57
N GLY A 49 -2.86 32.43 19.02
CA GLY A 49 -1.56 32.27 19.68
C GLY A 49 -1.44 33.02 21.01
N LYS A 50 -2.56 33.19 21.73
CA LYS A 50 -2.64 33.89 23.00
C LYS A 50 -2.60 32.91 24.18
N THR A 51 -2.08 33.40 25.30
CA THR A 51 -2.08 32.65 26.56
C THR A 51 -3.49 32.52 27.13
N SER A 52 -3.74 31.48 27.92
CA SER A 52 -5.01 31.28 28.61
C SER A 52 -5.48 32.54 29.35
N ASN A 53 -6.75 32.89 29.16
CA ASN A 53 -7.40 34.06 29.73
C ASN A 53 -6.86 35.42 29.26
N ALA A 54 -6.07 35.46 28.18
CA ALA A 54 -5.62 36.73 27.60
C ALA A 54 -6.81 37.60 27.17
N ARG A 55 -6.56 38.91 27.13
CA ARG A 55 -7.52 39.86 26.54
C ARG A 55 -7.61 39.60 25.04
N ILE A 56 -8.82 39.38 24.56
CA ILE A 56 -9.16 39.27 23.14
C ILE A 56 -9.88 40.56 22.74
N THR A 57 -9.32 41.30 21.79
CA THR A 57 -9.90 42.54 21.27
C THR A 57 -10.57 42.32 19.92
N VAL A 58 -11.33 43.33 19.46
CA VAL A 58 -11.93 43.30 18.12
C VAL A 58 -10.85 43.21 17.04
N GLU A 59 -9.72 43.90 17.22
CA GLU A 59 -8.58 43.83 16.30
C GLU A 59 -7.96 42.44 16.27
N ASP A 60 -7.86 41.76 17.43
CA ASP A 60 -7.41 40.37 17.47
C ASP A 60 -8.38 39.46 16.68
N MET A 61 -9.68 39.55 16.92
CA MET A 61 -10.69 38.76 16.21
C MET A 61 -10.65 38.98 14.70
N ALA A 62 -10.42 40.21 14.25
CA ALA A 62 -10.29 40.52 12.83
C ALA A 62 -9.09 39.84 12.15
N THR A 63 -8.12 39.30 12.91
CA THR A 63 -7.02 38.50 12.33
C THR A 63 -7.35 37.03 12.14
N LEU A 64 -8.43 36.55 12.76
CA LEU A 64 -8.85 35.15 12.70
C LEU A 64 -9.42 34.85 11.31
N THR A 65 -8.78 33.94 10.57
CA THR A 65 -9.22 33.47 9.25
C THR A 65 -9.70 32.02 9.27
N HIS A 66 -9.24 31.23 10.24
CA HIS A 66 -9.62 29.82 10.42
C HIS A 66 -9.86 29.55 11.90
N LEU A 67 -10.89 28.78 12.21
CA LEU A 67 -11.15 28.30 13.57
C LEU A 67 -11.48 26.82 13.53
N GLU A 68 -10.69 26.02 14.26
CA GLU A 68 -10.93 24.59 14.45
C GLU A 68 -11.08 24.30 15.95
N ALA A 69 -12.19 23.66 16.32
CA ALA A 69 -12.54 23.40 17.72
C ALA A 69 -13.43 22.16 17.85
N HIS A 70 -12.88 20.99 17.54
CA HIS A 70 -13.58 19.71 17.62
C HIS A 70 -13.68 19.18 19.05
N ASN A 71 -14.76 18.47 19.40
CA ASN A 71 -14.89 17.75 20.67
C ASN A 71 -14.67 18.64 21.91
N ALA A 72 -15.12 19.88 21.86
CA ALA A 72 -14.78 20.91 22.83
C ALA A 72 -15.98 21.31 23.72
N ASP A 73 -17.10 20.59 23.67
CA ASP A 73 -18.33 20.89 24.42
C ASP A 73 -18.86 22.33 24.19
N ILE A 74 -18.53 22.95 23.05
CA ILE A 74 -18.95 24.31 22.70
C ILE A 74 -20.45 24.33 22.48
N ARG A 75 -21.13 25.31 23.08
CA ARG A 75 -22.58 25.52 22.94
C ARG A 75 -22.93 26.86 22.34
N ASN A 76 -22.10 27.87 22.55
CA ASN A 76 -22.43 29.25 22.23
C ASN A 76 -21.32 29.94 21.43
N LEU A 77 -21.64 30.31 20.18
CA LEU A 77 -20.74 30.99 19.24
C LEU A 77 -20.61 32.50 19.46
N THR A 78 -21.22 33.06 20.50
CA THR A 78 -21.17 34.50 20.81
C THR A 78 -19.72 34.99 20.89
N GLY A 79 -19.43 36.07 20.17
CA GLY A 79 -18.09 36.64 20.03
C GLY A 79 -17.50 36.44 18.63
N LEU A 80 -17.91 35.38 17.90
CA LEU A 80 -17.42 35.14 16.53
C LEU A 80 -17.89 36.19 15.51
N ALA A 81 -18.97 36.92 15.77
CA ALA A 81 -19.41 38.03 14.93
C ALA A 81 -18.33 39.12 14.72
N PHE A 82 -17.29 39.18 15.56
CA PHE A 82 -16.15 40.09 15.41
C PHE A 82 -15.01 39.52 14.56
N ALA A 83 -15.02 38.23 14.21
CA ALA A 83 -14.05 37.60 13.33
C ALA A 83 -14.38 37.84 11.85
N THR A 84 -14.43 39.10 11.43
CA THR A 84 -14.96 39.50 10.12
C THR A 84 -14.18 38.97 8.91
N ASN A 85 -12.97 38.46 9.12
CA ASN A 85 -12.14 37.84 8.08
C ASN A 85 -12.11 36.31 8.17
N LEU A 86 -13.00 35.70 8.97
CA LEU A 86 -13.11 34.25 9.08
C LEU A 86 -13.56 33.66 7.74
N GLU A 87 -12.74 32.76 7.20
CA GLU A 87 -12.98 32.03 5.95
C GLU A 87 -13.42 30.58 6.22
N GLU A 88 -12.99 30.01 7.34
CA GLU A 88 -13.27 28.61 7.68
C GLU A 88 -13.59 28.44 9.17
N ILE A 89 -14.67 27.70 9.45
CA ILE A 89 -15.01 27.24 10.79
C ILE A 89 -15.28 25.73 10.78
N ARG A 90 -14.55 25.01 11.63
CA ARG A 90 -14.68 23.57 11.84
C ARG A 90 -14.90 23.28 13.33
N CYS A 91 -16.14 23.02 13.73
CA CYS A 91 -16.51 22.75 15.12
C CYS A 91 -17.35 21.46 15.25
N ASN A 92 -16.92 20.39 14.59
CA ASN A 92 -17.57 19.07 14.68
C ASN A 92 -17.59 18.52 16.12
N ASN A 93 -18.59 17.70 16.45
CA ASN A 93 -18.76 17.04 17.76
C ASN A 93 -18.83 18.07 18.91
N ASN A 94 -19.81 18.96 18.85
CA ASN A 94 -20.08 19.94 19.88
C ASN A 94 -21.59 19.97 20.17
N LEU A 95 -22.08 21.03 20.82
CA LEU A 95 -23.47 21.18 21.22
C LEU A 95 -24.02 22.54 20.75
N ILE A 96 -23.57 22.97 19.57
CA ILE A 96 -23.95 24.23 18.94
C ILE A 96 -25.37 24.08 18.38
N SER A 97 -26.25 25.01 18.70
CA SER A 97 -27.60 25.09 18.13
C SER A 97 -27.91 26.43 17.46
N ASP A 98 -27.21 27.50 17.85
CA ASP A 98 -27.45 28.87 17.39
C ASP A 98 -26.30 29.36 16.50
N LEU A 99 -26.60 29.57 15.22
CA LEU A 99 -25.67 30.08 14.21
C LEU A 99 -25.75 31.60 14.04
N SER A 100 -26.59 32.31 14.80
CA SER A 100 -26.75 33.78 14.70
C SER A 100 -25.43 34.56 14.72
N PRO A 101 -24.40 34.16 15.49
CA PRO A 101 -23.09 34.83 15.47
C PRO A 101 -22.34 34.78 14.12
N LEU A 102 -22.75 33.90 13.20
CA LEU A 102 -22.12 33.75 11.88
C LEU A 102 -22.75 34.64 10.80
N THR A 103 -23.92 35.26 11.06
CA THR A 103 -24.75 35.94 10.04
C THR A 103 -24.00 36.95 9.16
N GLU A 104 -23.07 37.71 9.74
CA GLU A 104 -22.34 38.79 9.05
C GLU A 104 -20.95 38.36 8.55
N LEU A 105 -20.57 37.10 8.74
CA LEU A 105 -19.24 36.57 8.38
C LEU A 105 -19.17 36.19 6.90
N VAL A 106 -19.46 37.15 6.03
CA VAL A 106 -19.61 36.97 4.58
C VAL A 106 -18.37 36.43 3.85
N ASN A 107 -17.21 36.39 4.51
CA ASN A 107 -15.99 35.80 3.98
C ASN A 107 -15.91 34.29 4.20
N LEU A 108 -16.85 33.68 4.95
CA LEU A 108 -16.92 32.24 5.16
C LEU A 108 -17.06 31.51 3.82
N ARG A 109 -16.17 30.54 3.62
CA ARG A 109 -16.09 29.63 2.48
C ARG A 109 -16.38 28.20 2.92
N VAL A 110 -16.01 27.84 4.15
CA VAL A 110 -16.17 26.49 4.69
C VAL A 110 -16.82 26.54 6.07
N ILE A 111 -17.90 25.78 6.23
CA ILE A 111 -18.55 25.52 7.51
C ILE A 111 -18.64 24.00 7.71
N GLU A 112 -17.99 23.49 8.74
CA GLU A 112 -18.13 22.09 9.18
C GLU A 112 -18.59 22.04 10.63
N LEU A 113 -19.82 21.56 10.82
CA LEU A 113 -20.51 21.49 12.12
C LEU A 113 -21.23 20.13 12.27
N ARG A 114 -20.58 19.06 11.81
CA ARG A 114 -21.03 17.68 12.03
C ARG A 114 -21.27 17.43 13.52
N ASP A 115 -22.24 16.58 13.87
CA ASP A 115 -22.50 16.14 15.25
C ASP A 115 -22.69 17.33 16.20
N ASN A 116 -23.77 18.08 15.97
CA ASN A 116 -24.21 19.22 16.78
C ASN A 116 -25.74 19.15 16.98
N VAL A 117 -26.37 20.26 17.39
CA VAL A 117 -27.83 20.34 17.63
C VAL A 117 -28.44 21.49 16.84
N ILE A 118 -27.99 21.67 15.60
CA ILE A 118 -28.44 22.72 14.69
C ILE A 118 -29.78 22.29 14.07
N GLY A 119 -30.79 23.13 14.18
CA GLY A 119 -32.06 22.97 13.45
C GLY A 119 -32.39 24.10 12.50
N ASP A 120 -31.72 25.25 12.64
CA ASP A 120 -32.00 26.47 11.88
C ASP A 120 -30.75 26.95 11.12
N LEU A 121 -30.87 26.99 9.79
CA LEU A 121 -29.85 27.50 8.88
C LEU A 121 -30.09 28.95 8.45
N ALA A 122 -31.16 29.63 8.90
CA ALA A 122 -31.45 31.01 8.50
C ALA A 122 -30.27 31.98 8.69
N PRO A 123 -29.43 31.88 9.75
CA PRO A 123 -28.25 32.73 9.91
C PRO A 123 -27.25 32.64 8.76
N ILE A 124 -27.16 31.51 8.05
CA ILE A 124 -26.18 31.34 6.97
C ILE A 124 -26.68 31.81 5.60
N ALA A 125 -27.94 32.25 5.48
CA ALA A 125 -28.56 32.59 4.19
C ALA A 125 -27.84 33.71 3.41
N GLY A 126 -27.11 34.58 4.12
CA GLY A 126 -26.36 35.70 3.55
C GLY A 126 -24.91 35.37 3.16
N LEU A 127 -24.42 34.16 3.46
CA LEU A 127 -23.01 33.78 3.29
C LEU A 127 -22.70 33.37 1.84
N ILE A 128 -22.92 34.28 0.90
CA ILE A 128 -22.87 33.99 -0.54
C ILE A 128 -21.52 33.49 -1.08
N ASN A 129 -20.44 33.60 -0.30
CA ASN A 129 -19.11 33.07 -0.64
C ASN A 129 -18.91 31.62 -0.14
N LEU A 130 -19.91 31.03 0.52
CA LEU A 130 -19.83 29.66 1.02
C LEU A 130 -19.67 28.69 -0.15
N GLU A 131 -18.64 27.87 -0.04
CA GLU A 131 -18.21 26.87 -1.01
C GLU A 131 -18.51 25.46 -0.50
N TRP A 132 -18.39 25.24 0.81
CA TRP A 132 -18.53 23.94 1.44
C TRP A 132 -19.38 24.04 2.72
N LEU A 133 -20.49 23.30 2.76
CA LEU A 133 -21.35 23.20 3.94
C LEU A 133 -21.47 21.73 4.37
N VAL A 134 -20.97 21.42 5.57
CA VAL A 134 -21.00 20.08 6.17
C VAL A 134 -21.69 20.16 7.52
N VAL A 135 -22.91 19.66 7.58
CA VAL A 135 -23.75 19.67 8.79
C VAL A 135 -24.45 18.32 9.04
N PRO A 136 -23.78 17.16 8.86
CA PRO A 136 -24.42 15.88 9.16
C PRO A 136 -24.67 15.68 10.65
N HIS A 137 -25.56 14.77 11.01
CA HIS A 137 -25.93 14.44 12.39
C HIS A 137 -26.37 15.70 13.16
N ASN A 138 -27.44 16.32 12.67
CA ASN A 138 -28.06 17.51 13.26
C ASN A 138 -29.59 17.34 13.27
N SER A 139 -30.37 18.42 13.29
CA SER A 139 -31.84 18.38 13.30
C SER A 139 -32.43 19.33 12.25
N ILE A 140 -31.74 19.49 11.12
CA ILE A 140 -32.10 20.40 10.04
C ILE A 140 -33.23 19.77 9.21
N SER A 141 -34.29 20.54 8.94
CA SER A 141 -35.36 20.12 8.03
C SER A 141 -35.61 21.08 6.87
N ASP A 142 -35.10 22.32 6.96
CA ASP A 142 -35.34 23.37 5.97
C ASP A 142 -34.03 23.81 5.29
N LEU A 143 -33.96 23.59 3.98
CA LEU A 143 -32.85 24.03 3.13
C LEU A 143 -33.09 25.39 2.45
N SER A 144 -34.22 26.06 2.69
CA SER A 144 -34.51 27.38 2.10
C SER A 144 -33.38 28.42 2.29
N PRO A 145 -32.64 28.45 3.43
CA PRO A 145 -31.50 29.36 3.59
C PRO A 145 -30.36 29.13 2.59
N VAL A 146 -30.24 27.92 2.04
CA VAL A 146 -29.16 27.52 1.13
C VAL A 146 -29.40 27.98 -0.32
N GLU A 147 -30.63 28.39 -0.67
CA GLU A 147 -31.04 28.72 -2.06
C GLU A 147 -30.13 29.74 -2.77
N LYS A 148 -29.58 30.71 -2.02
CA LYS A 148 -28.77 31.80 -2.57
C LYS A 148 -27.26 31.56 -2.48
N LEU A 149 -26.84 30.41 -1.96
CA LEU A 149 -25.43 30.05 -1.78
C LEU A 149 -24.85 29.49 -3.09
N ILE A 150 -24.94 30.30 -4.15
CA ILE A 150 -24.63 29.92 -5.55
C ILE A 150 -23.17 29.51 -5.80
N ASN A 151 -22.28 29.70 -4.81
CA ASN A 151 -20.89 29.28 -4.85
C ASN A 151 -20.64 27.91 -4.23
N LEU A 152 -21.65 27.27 -3.63
CA LEU A 152 -21.53 25.92 -3.08
C LEU A 152 -21.08 24.94 -4.16
N PHE A 153 -19.96 24.28 -3.89
CA PHE A 153 -19.46 23.17 -4.69
C PHE A 153 -19.64 21.82 -3.98
N GLY A 154 -19.92 21.80 -2.68
CA GLY A 154 -20.54 20.64 -2.07
C GLY A 154 -21.32 20.89 -0.78
N LEU A 155 -22.24 19.96 -0.55
CA LEU A 155 -23.26 20.01 0.48
C LEU A 155 -23.38 18.61 1.10
N ALA A 156 -23.11 18.53 2.40
CA ALA A 156 -23.19 17.31 3.20
C ALA A 156 -24.17 17.57 4.35
N VAL A 157 -25.35 16.93 4.28
CA VAL A 157 -26.50 17.14 5.16
C VAL A 157 -27.09 15.83 5.66
N GLU A 158 -26.22 14.85 5.84
CA GLU A 158 -26.60 13.47 6.13
C GLU A 158 -27.09 13.32 7.58
N ASP A 159 -27.95 12.33 7.87
CA ASP A 159 -28.56 12.17 9.20
C ASP A 159 -29.19 13.48 9.73
N ASN A 160 -30.23 13.90 9.03
CA ASN A 160 -31.04 15.09 9.30
C ASN A 160 -32.52 14.78 9.00
N LEU A 161 -33.36 15.81 8.93
CA LEU A 161 -34.80 15.69 8.68
C LEU A 161 -35.22 16.35 7.35
N ILE A 162 -34.33 16.36 6.36
CA ILE A 162 -34.54 17.02 5.07
C ILE A 162 -35.34 16.13 4.15
N SER A 163 -36.46 16.62 3.65
CA SER A 163 -37.28 15.92 2.63
C SER A 163 -37.48 16.72 1.34
N ASP A 164 -37.16 18.02 1.35
CA ASP A 164 -37.34 18.92 0.20
C ASP A 164 -36.00 19.45 -0.33
N LEU A 165 -35.67 19.06 -1.56
CA LEU A 165 -34.49 19.53 -2.29
C LEU A 165 -34.76 20.72 -3.21
N SER A 166 -35.99 21.24 -3.28
CA SER A 166 -36.31 22.39 -4.13
C SER A 166 -35.38 23.60 -3.94
N PRO A 167 -34.88 23.92 -2.72
CA PRO A 167 -33.98 25.05 -2.53
C PRO A 167 -32.62 24.90 -3.23
N ILE A 168 -32.14 23.68 -3.47
CA ILE A 168 -30.82 23.47 -4.08
C ILE A 168 -30.86 23.42 -5.61
N SER A 169 -32.03 23.48 -6.24
CA SER A 169 -32.20 23.34 -7.70
C SER A 169 -31.42 24.35 -8.55
N GLY A 170 -31.12 25.53 -8.00
CA GLY A 170 -30.36 26.58 -8.67
C GLY A 170 -28.83 26.51 -8.48
N LEU A 171 -28.32 25.57 -7.68
CA LEU A 171 -26.90 25.53 -7.29
C LEU A 171 -26.03 24.84 -8.36
N ILE A 172 -25.96 25.43 -9.55
CA ILE A 172 -25.30 24.86 -10.73
C ILE A 172 -23.79 24.59 -10.59
N LYS A 173 -23.15 25.08 -9.52
CA LYS A 173 -21.75 24.81 -9.18
C LYS A 173 -21.57 23.60 -8.26
N LEU A 174 -22.65 23.06 -7.70
CA LEU A 174 -22.61 21.91 -6.80
C LEU A 174 -22.04 20.70 -7.54
N GLU A 175 -20.94 20.16 -7.04
CA GLU A 175 -20.26 18.99 -7.60
C GLU A 175 -20.48 17.74 -6.74
N ARG A 176 -20.65 17.90 -5.42
CA ARG A 176 -20.74 16.81 -4.45
C ARG A 176 -21.94 16.98 -3.52
N LEU A 177 -22.76 15.95 -3.41
CA LEU A 177 -23.98 15.96 -2.60
C LEU A 177 -24.10 14.68 -1.78
N TRP A 178 -24.24 14.82 -0.47
CA TRP A 178 -24.51 13.72 0.44
C TRP A 178 -25.82 13.96 1.19
N LEU A 179 -26.71 12.96 1.14
CA LEU A 179 -28.11 13.00 1.56
C LEU A 179 -28.52 11.76 2.37
N HIS A 180 -27.58 10.90 2.74
CA HIS A 180 -27.89 9.63 3.40
C HIS A 180 -28.57 9.85 4.75
N GLU A 181 -29.31 8.85 5.21
CA GLU A 181 -30.06 8.87 6.48
C GLU A 181 -31.00 10.10 6.62
N ASN A 182 -31.70 10.45 5.54
CA ASN A 182 -32.75 11.46 5.56
C ASN A 182 -34.11 10.82 5.22
N PRO A 183 -35.24 11.50 5.52
CA PRO A 183 -36.55 11.07 5.05
C PRO A 183 -36.61 10.88 3.52
N PRO A 184 -37.60 10.10 3.01
CA PRO A 184 -37.75 9.85 1.59
C PRO A 184 -37.75 11.10 0.73
N MET A 185 -37.08 11.03 -0.43
CA MET A 185 -36.68 12.23 -1.16
C MET A 185 -36.99 12.15 -2.66
N ASP A 186 -37.49 13.27 -3.20
CA ASP A 186 -37.67 13.49 -4.64
C ASP A 186 -36.42 14.16 -5.22
N LEU A 187 -35.75 13.50 -6.17
CA LEU A 187 -34.55 14.02 -6.83
C LEU A 187 -34.85 14.96 -8.01
N SER A 188 -36.11 15.22 -8.36
CA SER A 188 -36.48 16.14 -9.45
C SER A 188 -35.78 17.51 -9.39
N PRO A 189 -35.55 18.12 -8.20
CA PRO A 189 -34.78 19.36 -8.10
C PRO A 189 -33.33 19.27 -8.60
N LEU A 190 -32.77 18.07 -8.75
CA LEU A 190 -31.38 17.87 -9.18
C LEU A 190 -31.17 17.96 -10.69
N GLU A 191 -32.23 17.96 -11.52
CA GLU A 191 -32.14 17.94 -12.99
C GLU A 191 -31.27 19.08 -13.58
N GLY A 192 -31.22 20.23 -12.88
CA GLY A 192 -30.48 21.42 -13.28
C GLY A 192 -29.02 21.48 -12.81
N LEU A 193 -28.56 20.52 -12.00
CA LEU A 193 -27.23 20.56 -11.36
C LEU A 193 -26.13 20.07 -12.31
N ILE A 194 -25.90 20.83 -13.38
CA ILE A 194 -25.01 20.47 -14.49
C ILE A 194 -23.54 20.21 -14.09
N SER A 195 -23.13 20.61 -12.89
CA SER A 195 -21.78 20.34 -12.37
C SER A 195 -21.69 19.12 -11.47
N LEU A 196 -22.81 18.50 -11.09
CA LEU A 196 -22.86 17.39 -10.15
C LEU A 196 -22.03 16.20 -10.68
N ARG A 197 -21.15 15.69 -9.83
CA ARG A 197 -20.25 14.57 -10.12
C ARG A 197 -20.57 13.36 -9.27
N THR A 198 -20.92 13.59 -8.01
CA THR A 198 -21.14 12.54 -7.03
C THR A 198 -22.41 12.82 -6.24
N ILE A 199 -23.21 11.77 -6.06
CA ILE A 199 -24.38 11.75 -5.18
C ILE A 199 -24.29 10.51 -4.29
N HIS A 200 -24.48 10.72 -2.98
CA HIS A 200 -24.52 9.67 -1.96
C HIS A 200 -25.81 9.79 -1.17
N SER A 201 -26.57 8.70 -1.06
CA SER A 201 -27.90 8.72 -0.44
C SER A 201 -28.28 7.35 0.15
N TRP A 202 -27.34 6.66 0.80
CA TRP A 202 -27.63 5.38 1.43
C TRP A 202 -28.66 5.51 2.58
N GLY A 203 -29.55 4.53 2.73
CA GLY A 203 -30.62 4.56 3.75
C GLY A 203 -31.73 5.59 3.51
N THR A 204 -31.73 6.30 2.39
CA THR A 204 -32.75 7.30 2.05
C THR A 204 -33.58 6.81 0.85
N PRO A 205 -34.87 6.45 1.02
CA PRO A 205 -35.71 6.02 -0.10
C PRO A 205 -35.90 7.11 -1.17
N ILE A 206 -35.63 6.76 -2.43
CA ILE A 206 -35.70 7.70 -3.56
C ILE A 206 -37.02 7.53 -4.32
N ILE A 207 -38.02 8.33 -3.95
CA ILE A 207 -39.39 8.18 -4.48
C ILE A 207 -39.53 8.58 -5.96
N SER A 208 -38.60 9.37 -6.50
CA SER A 208 -38.59 9.79 -7.91
C SER A 208 -37.90 8.80 -8.85
N GLY A 209 -37.26 7.76 -8.30
CA GLY A 209 -36.27 6.96 -9.01
C GLY A 209 -35.10 7.80 -9.54
N LEU A 210 -34.42 7.28 -10.57
CA LEU A 210 -33.18 7.84 -11.10
C LEU A 210 -33.33 8.80 -12.29
N SER A 211 -34.56 8.99 -12.80
CA SER A 211 -34.83 9.85 -13.97
C SER A 211 -34.22 11.25 -13.91
N PRO A 212 -34.19 11.94 -12.75
CA PRO A 212 -33.58 13.27 -12.66
C PRO A 212 -32.06 13.31 -12.92
N LEU A 213 -31.37 12.18 -12.78
CA LEU A 213 -29.90 12.12 -12.86
C LEU A 213 -29.36 11.90 -14.28
N VAL A 214 -30.19 11.42 -15.20
CA VAL A 214 -29.78 10.87 -16.51
C VAL A 214 -29.07 11.87 -17.41
N LYS A 215 -29.42 13.16 -17.30
CA LYS A 215 -28.91 14.22 -18.17
C LYS A 215 -27.77 15.02 -17.57
N LEU A 216 -27.27 14.62 -16.39
CA LEU A 216 -26.19 15.34 -15.71
C LEU A 216 -24.84 14.99 -16.37
N PRO A 217 -24.22 15.92 -17.14
CA PRO A 217 -23.13 15.58 -18.06
C PRO A 217 -21.83 15.21 -17.34
N LYS A 218 -21.67 15.65 -16.09
CA LYS A 218 -20.47 15.43 -15.28
C LYS A 218 -20.64 14.32 -14.24
N LEU A 219 -21.80 13.68 -14.14
CA LEU A 219 -22.04 12.66 -13.13
C LEU A 219 -21.11 11.46 -13.37
N ARG A 220 -20.43 11.00 -12.32
CA ARG A 220 -19.44 9.91 -12.35
C ARG A 220 -19.70 8.86 -11.29
N VAL A 221 -20.25 9.25 -10.14
CA VAL A 221 -20.52 8.35 -9.01
C VAL A 221 -21.99 8.50 -8.62
N ILE A 222 -22.69 7.37 -8.57
CA ILE A 222 -24.01 7.25 -7.96
C ILE A 222 -23.90 6.20 -6.85
N ASP A 223 -24.25 6.59 -5.64
CA ASP A 223 -24.30 5.75 -4.46
C ASP A 223 -25.67 5.93 -3.79
N ILE A 224 -26.57 4.98 -4.03
CA ILE A 224 -27.95 4.99 -3.54
C ILE A 224 -28.26 3.58 -3.05
N CYS A 225 -27.79 3.28 -1.84
CA CYS A 225 -27.97 1.98 -1.19
C CYS A 225 -29.18 2.02 -0.23
N GLY A 226 -29.90 0.92 0.00
CA GLY A 226 -30.95 0.87 1.03
C GLY A 226 -32.15 1.78 0.76
N GLY A 227 -32.71 1.79 -0.46
CA GLY A 227 -33.72 2.76 -0.87
C GLY A 227 -34.87 2.23 -1.72
N ASP A 228 -35.15 0.91 -1.66
CA ASP A 228 -36.22 0.21 -2.38
C ASP A 228 -36.21 0.44 -3.90
N LEU A 229 -35.04 0.72 -4.49
CA LEU A 229 -34.92 0.99 -5.92
C LEU A 229 -35.04 -0.30 -6.72
N SER A 230 -35.88 -0.33 -7.76
CA SER A 230 -36.02 -1.50 -8.65
C SER A 230 -35.80 -1.18 -10.13
N ASP A 231 -36.04 0.07 -10.55
CA ASP A 231 -35.95 0.48 -11.96
C ASP A 231 -34.63 1.19 -12.28
N LEU A 232 -33.80 0.53 -13.10
CA LEU A 232 -32.54 1.06 -13.61
C LEU A 232 -32.64 1.60 -15.04
N SER A 233 -33.81 1.55 -15.69
CA SER A 233 -34.00 2.04 -17.06
C SER A 233 -33.52 3.48 -17.28
N PRO A 234 -33.60 4.41 -16.30
CA PRO A 234 -33.05 5.75 -16.50
C PRO A 234 -31.54 5.77 -16.73
N LEU A 235 -30.79 4.78 -16.22
CA LEU A 235 -29.33 4.74 -16.37
C LEU A 235 -28.88 4.40 -17.80
N GLU A 236 -29.78 3.96 -18.68
CA GLU A 236 -29.42 3.56 -20.04
C GLU A 236 -28.67 4.69 -20.78
N GLY A 237 -27.47 4.37 -21.28
CA GLY A 237 -26.65 5.29 -22.05
C GLY A 237 -25.80 6.27 -21.22
N MET A 238 -25.79 6.19 -19.88
CA MET A 238 -24.92 7.00 -19.00
C MET A 238 -23.44 6.58 -19.05
N THR A 239 -22.87 6.47 -20.25
CA THR A 239 -21.50 6.00 -20.56
C THR A 239 -20.37 6.76 -19.84
N GLY A 240 -20.66 7.95 -19.29
CA GLY A 240 -19.73 8.72 -18.47
C GLY A 240 -19.58 8.21 -17.03
N LEU A 241 -20.51 7.39 -16.54
CA LEU A 241 -20.51 6.87 -15.17
C LEU A 241 -19.30 5.97 -14.92
N LYS A 242 -18.72 6.05 -13.72
CA LYS A 242 -17.48 5.36 -13.33
C LYS A 242 -17.70 4.41 -12.18
N GLU A 243 -18.54 4.80 -11.22
CA GLU A 243 -18.84 4.02 -10.03
C GLU A 243 -20.34 4.04 -9.79
N LEU A 244 -20.90 2.86 -9.51
CA LEU A 244 -22.31 2.66 -9.25
C LEU A 244 -22.44 1.72 -8.05
N TYR A 245 -23.01 2.23 -6.95
CA TYR A 245 -23.27 1.48 -5.73
C TYR A 245 -24.78 1.51 -5.47
N LEU A 246 -25.41 0.35 -5.49
CA LEU A 246 -26.86 0.17 -5.33
C LEU A 246 -27.15 -0.99 -4.38
N VAL A 247 -26.37 -1.11 -3.30
CA VAL A 247 -26.49 -2.18 -2.31
C VAL A 247 -27.84 -2.12 -1.61
N GLY A 248 -28.47 -3.27 -1.34
CA GLY A 248 -29.69 -3.32 -0.53
C GLY A 248 -30.87 -2.62 -1.18
N ASN A 249 -31.20 -3.03 -2.40
CA ASN A 249 -32.33 -2.51 -3.15
C ASN A 249 -33.19 -3.69 -3.67
N GLU A 250 -34.21 -3.41 -4.48
CA GLU A 250 -35.13 -4.41 -5.05
C GLU A 250 -34.85 -4.64 -6.55
N ILE A 251 -33.57 -4.62 -6.95
CA ILE A 251 -33.18 -4.68 -8.37
C ILE A 251 -33.23 -6.13 -8.85
N THR A 252 -33.95 -6.35 -9.95
CA THR A 252 -34.03 -7.64 -10.66
C THR A 252 -33.46 -7.58 -12.08
N ASP A 253 -33.73 -6.49 -12.80
CA ASP A 253 -33.30 -6.26 -14.18
C ASP A 253 -32.13 -5.28 -14.25
N ILE A 254 -30.96 -5.80 -14.63
CA ILE A 254 -29.75 -5.02 -14.85
C ILE A 254 -29.40 -4.81 -16.32
N SER A 255 -30.32 -5.11 -17.25
CA SER A 255 -30.13 -4.87 -18.69
C SER A 255 -29.75 -3.42 -19.05
N PRO A 256 -30.22 -2.36 -18.35
CA PRO A 256 -29.80 -0.99 -18.63
C PRO A 256 -28.29 -0.75 -18.43
N LEU A 257 -27.64 -1.56 -17.59
CA LEU A 257 -26.22 -1.44 -17.28
C LEU A 257 -25.31 -1.87 -18.45
N ALA A 258 -25.82 -2.65 -19.41
CA ALA A 258 -25.02 -3.16 -20.54
C ALA A 258 -24.35 -2.06 -21.37
N SER A 259 -24.93 -0.86 -21.38
CA SER A 259 -24.41 0.30 -22.11
C SER A 259 -23.37 1.11 -21.33
N LEU A 260 -23.20 0.86 -20.03
CA LEU A 260 -22.35 1.65 -19.11
C LEU A 260 -20.87 1.23 -19.18
N THR A 261 -20.35 1.17 -20.41
CA THR A 261 -18.98 0.75 -20.74
C THR A 261 -17.88 1.57 -20.05
N GLY A 262 -18.23 2.72 -19.47
CA GLY A 262 -17.33 3.55 -18.67
C GLY A 262 -17.10 3.06 -17.25
N LEU A 263 -17.93 2.16 -16.72
CA LEU A 263 -17.89 1.69 -15.33
C LEU A 263 -16.57 0.98 -14.99
N THR A 264 -16.10 1.24 -13.77
CA THR A 264 -14.87 0.68 -13.21
C THR A 264 -15.12 -0.04 -11.88
N ARG A 265 -16.14 0.37 -11.13
CA ARG A 265 -16.59 -0.25 -9.89
C ARG A 265 -18.11 -0.35 -9.90
N LEU A 266 -18.62 -1.53 -9.55
CA LEU A 266 -20.06 -1.81 -9.47
C LEU A 266 -20.31 -2.60 -8.19
N SER A 267 -21.28 -2.17 -7.38
CA SER A 267 -21.82 -2.97 -6.29
C SER A 267 -23.33 -3.07 -6.42
N LEU A 268 -23.82 -4.31 -6.49
CA LEU A 268 -25.22 -4.71 -6.57
C LEU A 268 -25.54 -5.75 -5.48
N GLU A 269 -24.74 -5.78 -4.41
CA GLU A 269 -24.96 -6.65 -3.26
C GLU A 269 -26.37 -6.50 -2.68
N HIS A 270 -26.94 -7.58 -2.15
CA HIS A 270 -28.25 -7.59 -1.50
C HIS A 270 -29.36 -7.05 -2.42
N ASN A 271 -29.61 -7.76 -3.52
CA ASN A 271 -30.65 -7.48 -4.51
C ASN A 271 -31.30 -8.80 -4.96
N GLU A 272 -32.18 -8.76 -5.97
CA GLU A 272 -32.91 -9.92 -6.49
C GLU A 272 -32.49 -10.27 -7.93
N ILE A 273 -31.20 -10.16 -8.25
CA ILE A 273 -30.68 -10.34 -9.62
C ILE A 273 -30.57 -11.82 -9.96
N LEU A 274 -31.04 -12.22 -11.14
CA LEU A 274 -30.91 -13.59 -11.67
C LEU A 274 -29.92 -13.69 -12.84
N ASP A 275 -29.85 -12.66 -13.69
CA ASP A 275 -29.09 -12.67 -14.94
C ASP A 275 -28.00 -11.60 -14.95
N VAL A 276 -26.74 -12.07 -15.03
CA VAL A 276 -25.55 -11.21 -15.12
C VAL A 276 -25.01 -11.03 -16.53
N SER A 277 -25.70 -11.55 -17.55
CA SER A 277 -25.32 -11.38 -18.96
C SER A 277 -25.15 -9.92 -19.41
N PRO A 278 -25.90 -8.93 -18.88
CA PRO A 278 -25.66 -7.52 -19.21
C PRO A 278 -24.26 -7.01 -18.84
N LEU A 279 -23.59 -7.64 -17.86
CA LEU A 279 -22.28 -7.21 -17.39
C LEU A 279 -21.13 -7.70 -18.26
N ALA A 280 -21.34 -8.70 -19.12
CA ALA A 280 -20.29 -9.39 -19.88
C ALA A 280 -19.46 -8.45 -20.79
N GLY A 281 -20.05 -7.34 -21.25
CA GLY A 281 -19.40 -6.37 -22.14
C GLY A 281 -18.63 -5.25 -21.42
N LEU A 282 -18.69 -5.17 -20.09
CA LEU A 282 -18.17 -4.05 -19.29
C LEU A 282 -16.68 -4.22 -18.98
N SER A 283 -15.85 -4.22 -20.02
CA SER A 283 -14.41 -4.51 -19.97
C SER A 283 -13.54 -3.55 -19.15
N ASN A 284 -14.06 -2.40 -18.71
CA ASN A 284 -13.35 -1.45 -17.84
C ASN A 284 -13.55 -1.73 -16.33
N LEU A 285 -14.42 -2.70 -15.98
CA LEU A 285 -14.62 -3.08 -14.58
C LEU A 285 -13.31 -3.58 -13.97
N THR A 286 -13.13 -3.23 -12.70
CA THR A 286 -12.00 -3.70 -11.86
C THR A 286 -12.51 -4.36 -10.58
N PHE A 287 -13.74 -4.02 -10.19
CA PHE A 287 -14.41 -4.54 -9.01
C PHE A 287 -15.91 -4.70 -9.31
N ILE A 288 -16.46 -5.85 -8.95
CA ILE A 288 -17.88 -6.16 -9.01
C ILE A 288 -18.27 -6.85 -7.70
N ASP A 289 -19.29 -6.33 -7.04
CA ASP A 289 -19.97 -7.03 -5.96
C ASP A 289 -21.37 -7.48 -6.40
N LEU A 290 -21.61 -8.78 -6.31
CA LEU A 290 -22.87 -9.46 -6.63
C LEU A 290 -23.31 -10.36 -5.47
N ALA A 291 -22.73 -10.21 -4.27
CA ALA A 291 -23.12 -11.01 -3.12
C ALA A 291 -24.62 -10.89 -2.83
N ASP A 292 -25.19 -11.94 -2.23
CA ASP A 292 -26.58 -11.96 -1.75
C ASP A 292 -27.58 -11.54 -2.84
N ASN A 293 -27.70 -12.42 -3.84
CA ASN A 293 -28.58 -12.28 -4.99
C ASN A 293 -29.11 -13.68 -5.39
N GLU A 294 -29.89 -13.76 -6.48
CA GLU A 294 -30.53 -15.00 -6.94
C GLU A 294 -29.85 -15.57 -8.20
N ILE A 295 -28.55 -15.29 -8.39
CA ILE A 295 -27.81 -15.62 -9.62
C ILE A 295 -27.50 -17.12 -9.65
N LEU A 296 -27.93 -17.80 -10.72
CA LEU A 296 -27.66 -19.23 -10.94
C LEU A 296 -26.46 -19.51 -11.85
N ASP A 297 -26.15 -18.60 -12.77
CA ASP A 297 -25.11 -18.78 -13.78
C ASP A 297 -24.20 -17.55 -13.86
N PHE A 298 -22.95 -17.75 -13.45
CA PHE A 298 -21.91 -16.72 -13.52
C PHE A 298 -21.04 -16.80 -14.79
N SER A 299 -21.27 -17.78 -15.67
CA SER A 299 -20.48 -17.95 -16.90
C SER A 299 -20.45 -16.72 -17.83
N PRO A 300 -21.47 -15.82 -17.88
CA PRO A 300 -21.34 -14.59 -18.65
C PRO A 300 -20.19 -13.69 -18.18
N LEU A 301 -19.79 -13.78 -16.91
CA LEU A 301 -18.69 -13.01 -16.35
C LEU A 301 -17.31 -13.52 -16.77
N ASP A 302 -17.22 -14.71 -17.37
CA ASP A 302 -15.95 -15.27 -17.88
C ASP A 302 -15.40 -14.46 -19.08
N ALA A 303 -16.24 -13.62 -19.69
CA ALA A 303 -15.83 -12.69 -20.74
C ALA A 303 -15.08 -11.46 -20.21
N LEU A 304 -15.14 -11.19 -18.90
CA LEU A 304 -14.45 -10.06 -18.28
C LEU A 304 -12.94 -10.32 -18.15
N PRO A 305 -12.12 -9.26 -18.06
CA PRO A 305 -10.69 -9.43 -17.78
C PRO A 305 -10.45 -10.24 -16.50
N GLY A 306 -9.48 -11.15 -16.50
CA GLY A 306 -9.16 -11.96 -15.31
C GLY A 306 -8.64 -11.15 -14.10
N SER A 307 -8.38 -9.85 -14.27
CA SER A 307 -8.00 -8.92 -13.19
C SER A 307 -9.20 -8.32 -12.46
N VAL A 308 -10.44 -8.58 -12.91
CA VAL A 308 -11.63 -8.07 -12.23
C VAL A 308 -11.84 -8.86 -10.94
N HIS A 309 -11.88 -8.16 -9.82
CA HIS A 309 -12.28 -8.75 -8.54
C HIS A 309 -13.80 -8.89 -8.50
N ILE A 310 -14.31 -10.11 -8.35
CA ILE A 310 -15.76 -10.39 -8.39
C ILE A 310 -16.17 -11.14 -7.12
N ILE A 311 -17.07 -10.54 -6.35
CA ILE A 311 -17.69 -11.14 -5.16
C ILE A 311 -19.03 -11.76 -5.58
N ARG A 312 -19.29 -13.01 -5.18
CA ARG A 312 -20.41 -13.85 -5.69
C ARG A 312 -21.05 -14.76 -4.63
N HIS A 313 -20.63 -14.65 -3.36
CA HIS A 313 -21.19 -15.52 -2.31
C HIS A 313 -22.67 -15.25 -2.10
N ASP A 314 -23.33 -16.12 -1.33
CA ASP A 314 -24.77 -16.02 -1.04
C ASP A 314 -25.66 -15.97 -2.30
N ASN A 315 -25.21 -16.61 -3.38
CA ASN A 315 -25.98 -16.81 -4.60
C ASN A 315 -26.22 -18.32 -4.84
N PRO A 316 -27.41 -18.74 -5.31
CA PRO A 316 -27.70 -20.15 -5.58
C PRO A 316 -26.76 -20.82 -6.60
N GLY A 317 -26.26 -20.06 -7.57
CA GLY A 317 -25.31 -20.50 -8.60
C GLY A 317 -23.88 -20.61 -8.13
N PHE A 318 -23.56 -20.02 -6.97
CA PHE A 318 -22.28 -20.20 -6.30
C PHE A 318 -22.30 -21.56 -5.59
N THR A 319 -22.22 -22.62 -6.38
CA THR A 319 -22.22 -23.98 -5.85
C THR A 319 -20.80 -24.36 -5.42
N ALA A 320 -20.59 -24.45 -4.10
CA ALA A 320 -19.41 -25.00 -3.45
C ALA A 320 -19.24 -26.52 -3.69
N THR A 321 -19.30 -26.96 -4.95
CA THR A 321 -19.12 -28.37 -5.35
C THR A 321 -17.66 -28.82 -5.29
N ALA A 322 -16.73 -27.88 -5.15
CA ALA A 322 -15.32 -28.14 -4.93
C ALA A 322 -15.11 -29.03 -3.67
N PRO A 323 -14.48 -30.21 -3.81
CA PRO A 323 -14.23 -31.10 -2.68
C PRO A 323 -13.43 -30.42 -1.58
N LYS A 324 -14.02 -30.34 -0.38
CA LYS A 324 -13.36 -29.79 0.81
C LYS A 324 -12.23 -30.70 1.30
N ILE A 325 -11.07 -30.10 1.55
CA ILE A 325 -9.89 -30.73 2.13
C ILE A 325 -10.13 -30.89 3.64
N GLY A 326 -10.67 -32.05 4.04
CA GLY A 326 -10.91 -32.36 5.45
C GLY A 326 -9.67 -32.80 6.23
N GLY A 327 -8.53 -32.93 5.56
CA GLY A 327 -7.26 -33.35 6.16
C GLY A 327 -6.84 -34.79 5.81
N PRO A 328 -5.86 -35.34 6.54
CA PRO A 328 -5.33 -34.81 7.80
C PRO A 328 -4.46 -33.55 7.62
N TRP A 329 -4.68 -32.58 8.49
CA TRP A 329 -3.93 -31.32 8.57
C TRP A 329 -3.02 -31.34 9.82
N LEU A 330 -1.98 -30.52 9.82
CA LEU A 330 -1.28 -30.12 11.04
C LEU A 330 -1.73 -28.73 11.46
N TRP A 331 -2.16 -28.60 12.71
CA TRP A 331 -2.69 -27.36 13.27
C TRP A 331 -1.88 -26.88 14.46
N VAL A 332 -1.77 -25.56 14.58
CA VAL A 332 -1.35 -24.86 15.79
C VAL A 332 -2.17 -23.58 15.90
N ILE A 333 -2.32 -23.04 17.12
CA ILE A 333 -2.96 -21.75 17.34
C ILE A 333 -1.98 -20.79 18.00
N ALA A 334 -2.09 -19.50 17.68
CA ALA A 334 -1.30 -18.43 18.28
C ALA A 334 -2.23 -17.29 18.74
N PRO A 335 -2.01 -16.69 19.93
CA PRO A 335 -2.74 -15.49 20.35
C PRO A 335 -2.38 -14.28 19.47
N THR A 336 -3.35 -13.38 19.27
CA THR A 336 -3.20 -12.18 18.42
C THR A 336 -3.01 -10.88 19.21
N ASP A 337 -2.40 -10.95 20.40
CA ASP A 337 -2.24 -9.81 21.32
C ASP A 337 -3.54 -9.05 21.65
N GLY A 338 -4.69 -9.73 21.57
CA GLY A 338 -6.01 -9.13 21.80
C GLY A 338 -6.64 -8.43 20.60
N MET A 339 -6.02 -8.51 19.42
CA MET A 339 -6.62 -8.03 18.16
C MET A 339 -7.63 -9.04 17.63
N SER A 340 -8.81 -8.58 17.22
CA SER A 340 -9.86 -9.45 16.65
C SER A 340 -9.62 -9.69 15.15
N GLY A 341 -9.91 -10.90 14.66
CA GLY A 341 -10.12 -11.24 13.24
C GLY A 341 -9.37 -10.35 12.22
N SER A 342 -10.11 -9.43 11.60
CA SER A 342 -9.65 -8.52 10.56
C SER A 342 -8.56 -7.55 11.01
N GLU A 343 -8.61 -7.07 12.25
CA GLU A 343 -7.55 -6.23 12.85
C GLU A 343 -6.24 -7.01 12.91
N ALA A 344 -6.29 -8.24 13.42
CA ALA A 344 -5.12 -9.11 13.52
C ALA A 344 -4.55 -9.43 12.13
N ALA A 345 -5.40 -9.77 11.16
CA ALA A 345 -4.99 -10.04 9.79
C ALA A 345 -4.35 -8.80 9.12
N ALA A 346 -4.95 -7.62 9.30
CA ALA A 346 -4.49 -6.35 8.74
C ALA A 346 -3.20 -5.84 9.39
N SER A 347 -2.87 -6.29 10.60
CA SER A 347 -1.62 -5.92 11.30
C SER A 347 -0.35 -6.37 10.56
N LYS A 348 -0.47 -7.39 9.69
CA LYS A 348 0.65 -8.03 8.96
C LYS A 348 1.74 -8.61 9.85
N LYS A 349 1.46 -8.84 11.13
CA LYS A 349 2.35 -9.58 12.03
C LYS A 349 2.41 -11.05 11.63
N ASP A 350 3.57 -11.66 11.85
CA ASP A 350 3.76 -13.12 11.78
C ASP A 350 3.58 -13.68 13.18
N PHE A 351 2.38 -14.15 13.50
CA PHE A 351 2.06 -14.60 14.86
C PHE A 351 2.80 -15.90 15.22
N LEU A 352 3.21 -16.72 14.25
CA LEU A 352 4.09 -17.87 14.51
C LEU A 352 5.47 -17.39 15.00
N ALA A 353 6.02 -16.34 14.38
CA ALA A 353 7.29 -15.76 14.78
C ALA A 353 7.18 -15.11 16.17
N GLU A 354 6.10 -14.39 16.45
CA GLU A 354 5.89 -13.77 17.77
C GLU A 354 5.86 -14.81 18.89
N VAL A 355 5.08 -15.89 18.73
CA VAL A 355 4.96 -16.91 19.80
C VAL A 355 6.21 -17.79 19.93
N SER A 356 6.99 -17.95 18.86
CA SER A 356 8.20 -18.77 18.85
C SER A 356 9.48 -17.97 19.13
N GLY A 357 9.40 -16.63 19.25
CA GLY A 357 10.59 -15.77 19.33
C GLY A 357 11.41 -15.73 18.03
N GLY A 358 10.76 -15.98 16.89
CA GLY A 358 11.36 -15.98 15.55
C GLY A 358 11.94 -17.31 15.07
N GLU A 359 11.77 -18.39 15.84
CA GLU A 359 12.24 -19.74 15.45
C GLU A 359 11.39 -20.37 14.34
N VAL A 360 10.10 -20.05 14.31
CA VAL A 360 9.13 -20.54 13.31
C VAL A 360 8.44 -19.33 12.69
N THR A 361 8.42 -19.25 11.36
CA THR A 361 7.75 -18.17 10.64
C THR A 361 6.68 -18.71 9.70
N GLU A 362 5.68 -17.90 9.38
CA GLU A 362 4.67 -18.20 8.35
C GLU A 362 5.34 -18.55 7.02
N SER A 363 6.37 -17.79 6.62
CA SER A 363 7.09 -18.00 5.37
C SER A 363 7.81 -19.35 5.34
N ALA A 364 8.43 -19.77 6.44
CA ALA A 364 9.13 -21.04 6.53
C ALA A 364 8.15 -22.20 6.42
N ILE A 365 7.04 -22.15 7.17
CA ILE A 365 6.03 -23.20 7.12
C ILE A 365 5.30 -23.24 5.77
N ALA A 366 5.07 -22.09 5.13
CA ALA A 366 4.49 -22.03 3.79
C ALA A 366 5.39 -22.66 2.72
N ALA A 367 6.72 -22.57 2.88
CA ALA A 367 7.69 -23.10 1.93
C ALA A 367 8.04 -24.57 2.17
N GLU A 368 8.20 -24.96 3.45
CA GLU A 368 8.77 -26.25 3.85
C GLU A 368 7.71 -27.22 4.40
N GLY A 369 6.56 -26.70 4.80
CA GLY A 369 5.51 -27.44 5.49
C GLY A 369 5.78 -27.61 6.99
N ALA A 370 4.72 -27.87 7.76
CA ALA A 370 4.87 -28.21 9.17
C ALA A 370 5.26 -29.68 9.37
N VAL A 371 5.88 -29.97 10.51
CA VAL A 371 6.23 -31.33 10.94
C VAL A 371 5.52 -31.64 12.25
N ALA A 372 4.82 -32.78 12.28
CA ALA A 372 4.03 -33.18 13.44
C ALA A 372 4.89 -33.27 14.72
N GLY A 373 4.45 -32.58 15.77
CA GLY A 373 5.13 -32.57 17.08
C GLY A 373 6.29 -31.56 17.19
N GLU A 374 6.69 -30.88 16.12
CA GLU A 374 7.66 -29.79 16.23
C GLU A 374 7.05 -28.59 16.96
N PRO A 375 7.84 -27.89 17.80
CA PRO A 375 7.34 -26.81 18.64
C PRO A 375 7.12 -25.51 17.87
N VAL A 376 6.15 -24.74 18.35
CA VAL A 376 5.94 -23.33 18.02
C VAL A 376 5.69 -22.62 19.35
N GLY A 377 6.74 -22.05 19.94
CA GLY A 377 6.67 -21.56 21.32
C GLY A 377 6.40 -22.68 22.31
N ASP A 378 5.32 -22.57 23.07
CA ASP A 378 4.85 -23.58 24.03
C ASP A 378 3.86 -24.61 23.44
N LYS A 379 3.50 -24.46 22.16
CA LYS A 379 2.61 -25.36 21.43
C LYS A 379 3.39 -26.26 20.49
N VAL A 380 2.71 -27.25 19.91
CA VAL A 380 3.27 -28.14 18.89
C VAL A 380 2.29 -28.33 17.74
N TRP A 381 2.82 -28.54 16.53
CA TRP A 381 2.01 -28.90 15.37
C TRP A 381 1.27 -30.23 15.60
N THR A 382 -0.06 -30.15 15.66
CA THR A 382 -0.91 -31.27 16.09
C THR A 382 -1.79 -31.74 14.94
N VAL A 383 -1.87 -33.05 14.73
CA VAL A 383 -2.71 -33.63 13.68
C VAL A 383 -4.19 -33.39 13.99
N GLY A 384 -4.92 -32.83 13.03
CA GLY A 384 -6.32 -32.54 13.15
C GLY A 384 -7.09 -32.75 11.84
N LYS A 385 -8.39 -33.00 11.95
CA LYS A 385 -9.29 -33.06 10.80
C LYS A 385 -10.26 -31.90 10.88
N LEU A 386 -10.38 -31.17 9.77
CA LEU A 386 -11.33 -30.08 9.65
C LEU A 386 -12.65 -30.66 9.12
N SER A 387 -13.75 -30.41 9.83
CA SER A 387 -15.06 -30.86 9.36
C SER A 387 -15.39 -30.19 8.02
N ARG A 388 -15.92 -30.97 7.07
CA ARG A 388 -16.33 -30.46 5.75
C ARG A 388 -17.66 -29.67 5.80
N ARG A 389 -18.26 -29.52 6.97
CA ARG A 389 -19.56 -28.89 7.20
C ARG A 389 -19.59 -28.21 8.57
N GLY A 390 -20.48 -27.23 8.71
CA GLY A 390 -20.79 -26.58 9.97
C GLY A 390 -19.98 -25.30 10.17
N GLY A 391 -20.66 -24.23 10.58
CA GLY A 391 -20.08 -22.89 10.72
C GLY A 391 -19.18 -22.69 11.95
N ASN A 392 -18.76 -23.74 12.67
CA ASN A 392 -17.86 -23.63 13.83
C ASN A 392 -16.77 -24.73 13.82
N ASN A 393 -16.37 -25.17 12.63
CA ASN A 393 -15.55 -26.36 12.44
C ASN A 393 -14.09 -26.23 12.90
N ILE A 394 -13.54 -25.01 13.02
CA ILE A 394 -12.21 -24.79 13.60
C ILE A 394 -12.27 -24.89 15.12
N ASN A 395 -13.29 -24.31 15.75
CA ASN A 395 -13.47 -24.46 17.19
C ASN A 395 -13.66 -25.94 17.59
N ASP A 396 -14.46 -26.69 16.83
CA ASP A 396 -14.63 -28.14 17.03
C ASP A 396 -13.29 -28.89 16.94
N LEU A 397 -12.47 -28.53 15.96
CA LEU A 397 -11.13 -29.07 15.76
C LEU A 397 -10.19 -28.73 16.93
N VAL A 398 -10.17 -27.46 17.38
CA VAL A 398 -9.32 -26.99 18.48
C VAL A 398 -9.67 -27.72 19.78
N ASN A 399 -10.97 -27.89 20.04
CA ASN A 399 -11.47 -28.66 21.18
C ASN A 399 -11.08 -30.15 21.08
N ALA A 400 -11.22 -30.77 19.91
CA ALA A 400 -10.88 -32.17 19.70
C ALA A 400 -9.37 -32.48 19.80
N THR A 401 -8.53 -31.49 19.50
CA THR A 401 -7.06 -31.62 19.51
C THR A 401 -6.41 -31.05 20.78
N ALA A 402 -7.18 -30.41 21.66
CA ALA A 402 -6.71 -29.72 22.86
C ALA A 402 -5.65 -28.64 22.57
N LEU A 403 -5.71 -28.00 21.39
CA LEU A 403 -4.80 -26.92 21.01
C LEU A 403 -5.05 -25.65 21.84
N GLY A 404 -6.29 -25.41 22.25
CA GLY A 404 -6.73 -24.33 23.12
C GLY A 404 -7.39 -24.84 24.40
N LEU A 405 -7.19 -24.15 25.51
CA LEU A 405 -7.88 -24.37 26.78
C LEU A 405 -8.42 -23.02 27.29
N GLY A 406 -9.73 -22.91 27.45
CA GLY A 406 -10.39 -21.66 27.88
C GLY A 406 -10.97 -20.87 26.72
N ASP A 407 -11.12 -19.56 26.92
CA ASP A 407 -11.56 -18.63 25.89
C ASP A 407 -10.45 -18.46 24.84
N ILE A 408 -10.74 -18.84 23.60
CA ILE A 408 -9.82 -18.76 22.47
C ILE A 408 -10.18 -17.62 21.52
N ASN A 409 -10.99 -16.67 21.99
CA ASN A 409 -11.22 -15.45 21.25
C ASN A 409 -9.87 -14.70 21.07
N HIS A 410 -9.69 -14.00 19.95
CA HIS A 410 -8.42 -13.32 19.60
C HIS A 410 -7.24 -14.28 19.42
N HIS A 411 -7.45 -15.30 18.60
CA HIS A 411 -6.40 -16.23 18.18
C HIS A 411 -6.38 -16.37 16.65
N VAL A 412 -5.29 -16.91 16.13
CA VAL A 412 -5.19 -17.36 14.74
C VAL A 412 -4.88 -18.86 14.72
N ALA A 413 -5.60 -19.61 13.89
CA ALA A 413 -5.38 -21.03 13.65
C ALA A 413 -4.58 -21.18 12.36
N TYR A 414 -3.39 -21.74 12.49
CA TYR A 414 -2.55 -22.10 11.36
C TYR A 414 -2.73 -23.57 11.01
N GLY A 415 -3.08 -23.85 9.76
CA GLY A 415 -3.24 -25.19 9.22
C GLY A 415 -2.24 -25.44 8.08
N SER A 416 -1.39 -26.45 8.22
CA SER A 416 -0.45 -26.89 7.18
C SER A 416 -0.84 -28.26 6.64
N ILE A 417 -0.82 -28.41 5.31
CA ILE A 417 -1.10 -29.68 4.64
C ILE A 417 -0.27 -29.85 3.38
N THR A 418 0.06 -31.11 3.07
CA THR A 418 0.80 -31.49 1.87
C THR A 418 -0.14 -32.12 0.84
N VAL A 419 -0.09 -31.59 -0.38
CA VAL A 419 -0.91 -31.99 -1.52
C VAL A 419 0.01 -32.48 -2.63
N GLU A 420 -0.18 -33.71 -3.12
CA GLU A 420 0.55 -34.25 -4.26
C GLU A 420 -0.31 -34.14 -5.53
N SER A 421 0.28 -33.59 -6.59
CA SER A 421 -0.34 -33.44 -7.90
C SER A 421 0.40 -34.31 -8.91
N LEU A 422 -0.32 -35.13 -9.67
CA LEU A 422 0.30 -36.02 -10.68
C LEU A 422 0.87 -35.28 -11.88
N SER A 423 0.43 -34.04 -12.11
CA SER A 423 0.91 -33.18 -13.17
C SER A 423 0.75 -31.72 -12.78
N ARG A 424 1.45 -30.82 -13.47
CA ARG A 424 1.24 -29.39 -13.29
C ARG A 424 -0.14 -29.00 -13.82
N GLN A 425 -0.99 -28.44 -12.96
CA GLN A 425 -2.38 -28.10 -13.29
C GLN A 425 -2.76 -26.70 -12.80
N ARG A 426 -3.29 -25.89 -13.72
CA ARG A 426 -3.94 -24.62 -13.37
C ARG A 426 -5.36 -24.91 -12.94
N THR A 427 -5.72 -24.48 -11.74
CA THR A 427 -7.02 -24.74 -11.13
C THR A 427 -7.51 -23.50 -10.36
N LYS A 428 -8.66 -23.61 -9.70
CA LYS A 428 -9.16 -22.66 -8.72
C LYS A 428 -9.07 -23.25 -7.33
N MET A 429 -8.63 -22.44 -6.38
CA MET A 429 -8.77 -22.74 -4.96
C MET A 429 -10.01 -22.03 -4.43
N PHE A 430 -10.80 -22.74 -3.64
CA PHE A 430 -11.97 -22.23 -2.95
C PHE A 430 -11.65 -22.06 -1.47
N VAL A 431 -12.07 -20.92 -0.91
CA VAL A 431 -11.82 -20.53 0.48
C VAL A 431 -13.11 -19.98 1.09
N GLY A 432 -13.37 -20.34 2.34
CA GLY A 432 -14.35 -19.69 3.21
C GLY A 432 -13.80 -19.62 4.62
N SER A 433 -14.18 -18.59 5.37
CA SER A 433 -13.66 -18.34 6.71
C SER A 433 -14.67 -17.52 7.51
N GLY A 434 -14.95 -17.94 8.74
CA GLY A 434 -15.86 -17.26 9.68
C GLY A 434 -15.32 -15.96 10.26
N ASP A 435 -14.28 -15.39 9.64
CA ASP A 435 -13.53 -14.18 9.98
C ASP A 435 -12.47 -13.96 8.85
N ALA A 436 -11.41 -13.21 9.13
CA ALA A 436 -10.29 -13.04 8.20
C ALA A 436 -9.46 -14.32 7.92
N VAL A 437 -8.89 -14.41 6.71
CA VAL A 437 -8.13 -15.57 6.24
C VAL A 437 -6.93 -15.20 5.36
N LYS A 438 -5.84 -15.97 5.50
CA LYS A 438 -4.69 -15.98 4.58
C LYS A 438 -4.39 -17.38 4.09
N VAL A 439 -3.93 -17.47 2.85
CA VAL A 439 -3.56 -18.74 2.21
C VAL A 439 -2.25 -18.59 1.45
N TRP A 440 -1.33 -19.51 1.71
CA TRP A 440 -0.09 -19.67 0.98
C TRP A 440 -0.05 -21.02 0.26
N LEU A 441 0.47 -21.01 -0.96
CA LEU A 441 0.75 -22.21 -1.74
C LEU A 441 2.22 -22.16 -2.20
N ASN A 442 3.00 -23.17 -1.82
CA ASN A 442 4.42 -23.31 -2.17
C ASN A 442 5.25 -22.07 -1.80
N GLY A 443 5.05 -21.55 -0.59
CA GLY A 443 5.75 -20.35 -0.09
C GLY A 443 5.21 -19.01 -0.60
N VAL A 444 4.28 -19.01 -1.56
CA VAL A 444 3.69 -17.80 -2.12
C VAL A 444 2.35 -17.51 -1.44
N LEU A 445 2.16 -16.29 -0.94
CA LEU A 445 0.86 -15.81 -0.47
C LEU A 445 -0.07 -15.65 -1.68
N VAL A 446 -1.06 -16.53 -1.82
CA VAL A 446 -1.97 -16.58 -2.96
C VAL A 446 -3.33 -15.93 -2.65
N HIS A 447 -3.64 -15.72 -1.38
CA HIS A 447 -4.86 -15.06 -0.94
C HIS A 447 -4.70 -14.43 0.45
N ASP A 448 -5.20 -13.21 0.61
CA ASP A 448 -5.18 -12.44 1.85
C ASP A 448 -6.48 -11.62 1.95
N LYS A 449 -7.30 -11.95 2.94
CA LYS A 449 -8.61 -11.33 3.15
C LYS A 449 -8.77 -10.90 4.62
N PRO A 450 -8.41 -9.66 4.97
CA PRO A 450 -8.54 -9.14 6.32
C PRO A 450 -9.94 -8.56 6.54
N VAL A 451 -10.98 -9.40 6.45
CA VAL A 451 -12.39 -8.99 6.62
C VAL A 451 -13.11 -10.03 7.47
N ASP A 452 -13.83 -9.57 8.49
CA ASP A 452 -14.65 -10.41 9.36
C ASP A 452 -16.02 -10.67 8.73
N ARG A 453 -16.45 -11.94 8.76
CA ARG A 453 -17.65 -12.41 8.05
C ARG A 453 -18.02 -13.82 8.52
N ASP A 454 -19.30 -14.14 8.60
CA ASP A 454 -19.71 -15.52 8.91
C ASP A 454 -19.48 -16.46 7.72
N ALA A 455 -19.05 -17.70 7.99
CA ALA A 455 -18.93 -18.73 6.96
C ALA A 455 -19.44 -20.09 7.43
N ASP A 456 -20.33 -20.68 6.64
CA ASP A 456 -20.75 -22.09 6.74
C ASP A 456 -20.34 -22.94 5.51
N ASP A 457 -19.81 -22.29 4.47
CA ASP A 457 -19.20 -22.87 3.28
C ASP A 457 -18.10 -21.94 2.67
N TYR A 458 -17.61 -22.23 1.45
CA TYR A 458 -16.77 -21.33 0.68
C TYR A 458 -17.48 -20.00 0.45
N GLN A 459 -16.69 -18.94 0.33
CA GLN A 459 -17.17 -17.59 0.04
C GLN A 459 -16.41 -16.98 -1.15
N GLU A 460 -15.21 -17.49 -1.43
CA GLU A 460 -14.32 -16.97 -2.47
C GLU A 460 -13.66 -18.12 -3.24
N ASP A 461 -13.33 -17.86 -4.50
CA ASP A 461 -12.43 -18.68 -5.30
C ASP A 461 -11.39 -17.82 -6.02
N PHE A 462 -10.18 -18.36 -6.22
CA PHE A 462 -9.11 -17.67 -6.93
C PHE A 462 -8.22 -18.65 -7.71
N PRO A 463 -7.65 -18.23 -8.84
CA PRO A 463 -6.82 -19.10 -9.66
C PRO A 463 -5.49 -19.41 -8.97
N VAL A 464 -5.12 -20.70 -8.96
CA VAL A 464 -3.83 -21.19 -8.46
C VAL A 464 -3.23 -22.19 -9.45
N THR A 465 -1.95 -22.53 -9.25
CA THR A 465 -1.32 -23.63 -9.99
C THR A 465 -0.72 -24.63 -9.01
N LEU A 466 -1.14 -25.89 -9.12
CA LEU A 466 -0.44 -26.99 -8.48
C LEU A 466 0.69 -27.42 -9.40
N GLU A 467 1.91 -27.45 -8.87
CA GLU A 467 3.08 -27.97 -9.56
C GLU A 467 3.07 -29.51 -9.55
N GLU A 468 3.69 -30.13 -10.54
CA GLU A 468 3.85 -31.59 -10.55
C GLU A 468 4.65 -32.04 -9.32
N GLY A 469 4.14 -33.05 -8.61
CA GLY A 469 4.71 -33.52 -7.35
C GLY A 469 4.12 -32.81 -6.13
N THR A 470 4.98 -32.48 -5.17
CA THR A 470 4.58 -31.99 -3.85
C THR A 470 4.24 -30.51 -3.86
N ASN A 471 3.11 -30.16 -3.27
CA ASN A 471 2.66 -28.80 -3.02
C ASN A 471 2.38 -28.61 -1.52
N ILE A 472 2.83 -27.50 -0.95
CA ILE A 472 2.61 -27.14 0.45
C ILE A 472 1.53 -26.07 0.52
N LEU A 473 0.47 -26.35 1.26
CA LEU A 473 -0.61 -25.42 1.54
C LEU A 473 -0.56 -25.03 3.02
N LEU A 474 -0.42 -23.73 3.29
CA LEU A 474 -0.58 -23.14 4.62
C LEU A 474 -1.80 -22.23 4.60
N VAL A 475 -2.63 -22.32 5.63
CA VAL A 475 -3.76 -21.43 5.86
C VAL A 475 -3.63 -20.81 7.25
N ALA A 476 -4.04 -19.55 7.39
CA ALA A 476 -4.19 -18.87 8.67
C ALA A 476 -5.62 -18.34 8.74
N VAL A 477 -6.37 -18.75 9.75
CA VAL A 477 -7.74 -18.30 9.99
C VAL A 477 -7.76 -17.54 11.30
N TYR A 478 -8.02 -16.24 11.22
CA TYR A 478 -8.04 -15.35 12.37
C TYR A 478 -9.41 -15.44 13.03
N GLU A 479 -9.46 -15.33 14.34
CA GLU A 479 -10.70 -15.35 15.12
C GLU A 479 -10.92 -13.94 15.69
N GLY A 480 -12.13 -13.43 15.53
CA GLY A 480 -12.61 -12.20 16.14
C GLY A 480 -13.43 -12.46 17.38
N GLU A 481 -14.74 -12.69 17.19
CA GLU A 481 -15.67 -13.10 18.23
C GLU A 481 -16.77 -13.99 17.62
N GLY A 482 -16.96 -15.21 18.15
CA GLY A 482 -18.17 -16.00 17.87
C GLY A 482 -17.88 -17.38 17.29
N TRP A 483 -18.38 -17.64 16.08
CA TRP A 483 -18.22 -18.95 15.45
C TRP A 483 -16.95 -18.97 14.60
N TRP A 484 -16.04 -19.92 14.87
CA TRP A 484 -14.76 -20.00 14.19
C TRP A 484 -14.76 -21.12 13.15
N SER A 485 -14.75 -20.74 11.87
CA SER A 485 -14.81 -21.70 10.76
C SER A 485 -13.82 -21.43 9.62
N GLY A 486 -13.52 -22.49 8.88
CA GLY A 486 -12.69 -22.43 7.68
C GLY A 486 -13.04 -23.55 6.68
N PHE A 487 -13.00 -23.24 5.40
CA PHE A 487 -13.29 -24.16 4.31
C PHE A 487 -12.26 -23.98 3.20
N PHE A 488 -11.58 -25.07 2.82
CA PHE A 488 -10.52 -25.04 1.82
C PHE A 488 -10.68 -26.19 0.84
N GLY A 489 -10.54 -25.93 -0.45
CA GLY A 489 -10.56 -26.96 -1.48
C GLY A 489 -10.11 -26.46 -2.84
N PHE A 490 -10.00 -27.39 -3.79
CA PHE A 490 -9.73 -27.07 -5.19
C PHE A 490 -10.96 -27.39 -6.04
N ASP A 491 -11.00 -26.86 -7.26
CA ASP A 491 -12.01 -27.19 -8.27
C ASP A 491 -12.23 -28.72 -8.35
N ALA A 492 -13.47 -29.13 -8.58
CA ALA A 492 -13.88 -30.54 -8.59
C ALA A 492 -13.10 -31.42 -9.58
N ASN A 493 -12.51 -30.82 -10.62
CA ASN A 493 -11.71 -31.54 -11.61
C ASN A 493 -10.21 -31.58 -11.28
N THR A 494 -9.79 -31.04 -10.14
CA THR A 494 -8.38 -31.02 -9.72
C THR A 494 -7.97 -32.39 -9.19
N GLU A 495 -6.97 -32.99 -9.82
CA GLU A 495 -6.47 -34.31 -9.41
C GLU A 495 -5.35 -34.16 -8.38
N PHE A 496 -5.62 -34.48 -7.12
CA PHE A 496 -4.61 -34.44 -6.06
C PHE A 496 -4.84 -35.49 -4.98
N THR A 497 -3.78 -35.81 -4.24
CA THR A 497 -3.84 -36.62 -3.03
C THR A 497 -3.30 -35.84 -1.84
N VAL A 498 -3.82 -36.14 -0.64
CA VAL A 498 -3.42 -35.50 0.62
C VAL A 498 -2.59 -36.49 1.43
N TYR A 499 -1.44 -36.05 1.93
CA TYR A 499 -0.59 -36.86 2.82
C TYR A 499 -0.50 -36.26 4.22
N LEU A 500 -0.21 -37.13 5.20
CA LEU A 500 0.19 -36.70 6.55
C LEU A 500 1.55 -35.99 6.46
N PRO A 501 1.66 -34.71 6.86
CA PRO A 501 2.95 -34.04 6.88
C PRO A 501 3.82 -34.66 7.99
N GLY A 502 5.03 -35.13 7.66
CA GLY A 502 6.00 -35.62 8.65
C GLY A 502 6.42 -37.10 8.62
N SER A 503 6.00 -37.93 7.66
CA SER A 503 6.84 -39.10 7.33
C SER A 503 8.12 -38.56 6.71
N SER A 504 9.26 -38.72 7.38
CA SER A 504 10.57 -38.18 7.00
C SER A 504 10.87 -38.37 5.52
N PHE A 505 10.56 -37.35 4.73
CA PHE A 505 11.06 -37.14 3.39
C PHE A 505 11.74 -35.78 3.46
N VAL A 506 13.07 -35.80 3.42
CA VAL A 506 13.82 -34.61 3.05
C VAL A 506 13.26 -34.21 1.70
N LEU A 507 12.73 -32.99 1.60
CA LEU A 507 12.42 -32.39 0.34
C LEU A 507 13.68 -32.50 -0.53
N ASP A 508 13.65 -33.40 -1.52
CA ASP A 508 14.29 -33.09 -2.79
C ASP A 508 13.36 -32.09 -3.47
N THR A 509 13.19 -30.92 -2.84
CA THR A 509 12.70 -29.74 -3.53
C THR A 509 13.58 -29.66 -4.77
N PRO A 510 13.01 -29.56 -5.98
CA PRO A 510 13.71 -28.79 -6.99
C PRO A 510 13.87 -27.42 -6.33
N ARG A 511 15.04 -27.17 -5.76
CA ARG A 511 15.40 -25.85 -5.25
C ARG A 511 15.30 -24.98 -6.49
N VAL A 512 14.20 -24.25 -6.66
CA VAL A 512 13.93 -23.49 -7.89
C VAL A 512 14.99 -22.40 -8.07
N ALA A 513 15.59 -21.99 -6.95
CA ALA A 513 16.77 -21.12 -6.85
C ALA A 513 18.13 -21.84 -6.99
N ASP A 514 18.17 -23.17 -7.05
CA ASP A 514 19.35 -23.97 -7.44
C ASP A 514 19.30 -24.14 -8.97
N ILE A 515 20.01 -23.25 -9.63
CA ILE A 515 19.99 -23.06 -11.07
C ILE A 515 20.99 -24.01 -11.73
N ASN A 516 22.03 -24.42 -10.99
CA ASN A 516 23.05 -25.35 -11.45
C ASN A 516 22.79 -26.81 -11.07
N GLU A 517 21.76 -27.07 -10.26
CA GLU A 517 21.32 -28.38 -9.76
C GLU A 517 22.41 -29.12 -8.96
N ASP A 518 23.26 -28.38 -8.23
CA ASP A 518 24.32 -28.95 -7.40
C ASP A 518 23.87 -29.30 -5.97
N GLY A 519 22.59 -29.06 -5.66
CA GLY A 519 21.95 -29.30 -4.37
C GLY A 519 22.13 -28.16 -3.38
N LYS A 520 22.71 -27.01 -3.77
CA LYS A 520 22.93 -25.84 -2.91
C LYS A 520 22.59 -24.56 -3.65
N VAL A 521 21.83 -23.67 -3.01
CA VAL A 521 21.64 -22.30 -3.52
C VAL A 521 22.82 -21.45 -3.07
N SER A 522 23.62 -20.99 -4.03
CA SER A 522 24.90 -20.33 -3.77
C SER A 522 25.13 -19.14 -4.70
N VAL A 523 26.31 -18.51 -4.57
CA VAL A 523 26.75 -17.47 -5.50
C VAL A 523 26.85 -18.00 -6.94
N LEU A 524 27.02 -19.30 -7.16
CA LEU A 524 27.05 -19.88 -8.51
C LEU A 524 25.70 -19.75 -9.22
N ASP A 525 24.60 -19.84 -8.48
CA ASP A 525 23.24 -19.71 -8.99
C ASP A 525 22.91 -18.27 -9.36
N LEU A 526 23.36 -17.32 -8.54
CA LEU A 526 23.31 -15.88 -8.87
C LEU A 526 24.07 -15.58 -10.16
N ILE A 527 25.22 -16.21 -10.39
CA ILE A 527 25.99 -16.04 -11.63
C ILE A 527 25.20 -16.52 -12.85
N LEU A 528 24.46 -17.62 -12.71
CA LEU A 528 23.67 -18.17 -13.81
C LEU A 528 22.52 -17.26 -14.19
N VAL A 529 21.78 -16.71 -13.23
CA VAL A 529 20.72 -15.72 -13.49
C VAL A 529 21.31 -14.43 -14.07
N ALA A 530 22.40 -13.92 -13.48
CA ALA A 530 23.08 -12.72 -13.94
C ALA A 530 23.58 -12.82 -15.40
N ARG A 531 23.98 -14.02 -15.84
CA ARG A 531 24.46 -14.26 -17.21
C ARG A 531 23.34 -14.09 -18.23
N ASP A 532 22.11 -14.43 -17.86
CA ASP A 532 20.94 -14.39 -18.73
C ASP A 532 20.04 -13.17 -18.47
N PHE A 533 20.46 -12.27 -17.58
CA PHE A 533 19.79 -11.00 -17.26
C PHE A 533 19.50 -10.16 -18.51
N GLY A 534 18.24 -9.75 -18.68
CA GLY A 534 17.76 -8.95 -19.80
C GLY A 534 17.69 -9.69 -21.14
N ARG A 535 17.91 -11.02 -21.18
CA ARG A 535 17.79 -11.80 -22.42
C ARG A 535 16.37 -12.29 -22.62
N ILE A 536 15.90 -12.21 -23.86
CA ILE A 536 14.60 -12.74 -24.29
C ILE A 536 14.65 -14.27 -24.51
N LYS A 537 15.85 -14.82 -24.73
CA LYS A 537 16.10 -16.27 -24.78
C LYS A 537 17.27 -16.62 -23.86
N PRO A 538 17.03 -17.20 -22.67
CA PRO A 538 18.09 -17.58 -21.77
C PRO A 538 18.98 -18.68 -22.37
N VAL A 539 20.24 -18.72 -21.92
CA VAL A 539 21.12 -19.87 -22.14
C VAL A 539 20.78 -21.00 -21.17
N ASN A 540 20.26 -20.69 -19.98
CA ASN A 540 19.67 -21.67 -19.06
C ASN A 540 18.19 -21.35 -18.80
N SER A 541 17.28 -22.24 -19.19
CA SER A 541 15.83 -22.04 -19.02
C SER A 541 15.36 -21.90 -17.58
N ARG A 542 16.20 -22.25 -16.59
CA ARG A 542 15.91 -22.11 -15.15
C ARG A 542 16.13 -20.71 -14.60
N THR A 543 16.67 -19.76 -15.38
CA THR A 543 17.03 -18.42 -14.88
C THR A 543 15.85 -17.45 -14.75
N ASP A 544 14.69 -17.80 -15.30
CA ASP A 544 13.41 -17.11 -15.09
C ASP A 544 12.67 -17.86 -13.97
N ILE A 545 12.85 -17.38 -12.74
CA ILE A 545 12.49 -18.12 -11.52
C ILE A 545 11.05 -17.82 -11.13
N ASN A 546 10.58 -16.59 -11.37
CA ASN A 546 9.19 -16.22 -11.15
C ASN A 546 8.27 -16.61 -12.33
N GLY A 547 8.84 -17.04 -13.47
CA GLY A 547 8.10 -17.51 -14.63
C GLY A 547 7.37 -16.39 -15.39
N ASP A 548 7.80 -15.14 -15.24
CA ASP A 548 7.18 -13.97 -15.86
C ASP A 548 7.61 -13.74 -17.32
N GLY A 549 8.53 -14.57 -17.83
CA GLY A 549 9.10 -14.49 -19.17
C GLY A 549 10.23 -13.47 -19.33
N LYS A 550 10.69 -12.83 -18.25
CA LYS A 550 11.73 -11.79 -18.24
C LYS A 550 12.73 -12.03 -17.13
N ILE A 551 13.98 -12.31 -17.50
CA ILE A 551 15.06 -12.50 -16.52
C ILE A 551 15.55 -11.12 -16.03
N ASN A 552 15.16 -10.75 -14.81
CA ASN A 552 15.35 -9.41 -14.27
C ASN A 552 15.77 -9.43 -12.78
N ILE A 553 15.67 -8.29 -12.10
CA ILE A 553 16.15 -8.16 -10.72
C ILE A 553 15.32 -8.99 -9.74
N SER A 554 14.05 -9.23 -10.03
CA SER A 554 13.16 -10.09 -9.24
C SER A 554 13.67 -11.52 -9.20
N ASP A 555 14.15 -12.08 -10.31
CA ASP A 555 14.74 -13.43 -10.34
C ASP A 555 16.04 -13.49 -9.51
N LEU A 556 16.88 -12.46 -9.60
CA LEU A 556 18.10 -12.39 -8.79
C LEU A 556 17.78 -12.32 -7.29
N ILE A 557 16.71 -11.62 -6.91
CA ILE A 557 16.25 -11.51 -5.53
C ILE A 557 15.71 -12.87 -5.03
N LEU A 558 15.00 -13.63 -5.87
CA LEU A 558 14.53 -14.98 -5.54
C LEU A 558 15.65 -16.00 -5.32
N VAL A 559 16.78 -15.86 -6.02
CA VAL A 559 17.99 -16.63 -5.67
C VAL A 559 18.60 -16.10 -4.38
N ALA A 560 18.79 -14.78 -4.28
CA ALA A 560 19.49 -14.16 -3.16
C ALA A 560 18.81 -14.41 -1.82
N GLN A 561 17.48 -14.41 -1.76
CA GLN A 561 16.72 -14.70 -0.53
C GLN A 561 16.95 -16.15 -0.06
N SER A 562 17.13 -17.07 -1.02
CA SER A 562 17.21 -18.52 -0.79
C SER A 562 18.64 -18.99 -0.51
N MET A 563 19.60 -18.05 -0.45
CA MET A 563 20.99 -18.34 -0.08
C MET A 563 21.14 -18.51 1.43
N ASP A 564 21.70 -19.64 1.86
CA ASP A 564 22.03 -19.90 3.26
C ASP A 564 22.97 -18.81 3.82
N ALA A 565 22.77 -18.43 5.09
CA ALA A 565 23.59 -17.42 5.76
C ALA A 565 25.09 -17.77 5.79
N GLU A 566 25.44 -19.07 5.73
CA GLU A 566 26.82 -19.56 5.65
C GLU A 566 27.46 -19.45 4.25
N ALA A 567 26.69 -19.27 3.19
CA ALA A 567 27.20 -19.15 1.82
C ALA A 567 28.08 -17.89 1.62
N GLY A 568 27.93 -16.89 2.49
CA GLY A 568 28.80 -15.71 2.56
C GLY A 568 30.23 -15.99 3.06
N ASN A 569 30.50 -17.17 3.63
CA ASN A 569 31.81 -17.56 4.15
C ASN A 569 32.66 -18.38 3.16
N ALA A 570 32.19 -18.59 1.93
CA ALA A 570 33.02 -19.19 0.90
C ALA A 570 34.27 -18.32 0.66
N SER A 571 35.45 -18.95 0.72
CA SER A 571 36.74 -18.27 0.51
C SER A 571 36.66 -17.34 -0.70
N PRO A 572 37.13 -16.08 -0.62
CA PRO A 572 37.13 -15.12 -1.73
C PRO A 572 37.77 -15.65 -3.04
N THR A 573 38.54 -16.73 -2.91
CA THR A 573 39.21 -17.47 -3.96
C THR A 573 38.26 -18.25 -4.88
N ALA A 574 37.06 -18.64 -4.42
CA ALA A 574 36.08 -19.38 -5.22
C ALA A 574 35.07 -18.49 -5.97
N ILE A 575 34.82 -17.27 -5.46
CA ILE A 575 33.79 -16.36 -5.99
C ILE A 575 34.24 -15.65 -7.28
N ALA A 576 35.54 -15.63 -7.57
CA ALA A 576 36.11 -15.00 -8.77
C ALA A 576 36.15 -15.96 -9.98
N ILE A 577 35.04 -16.60 -10.34
CA ILE A 577 34.93 -17.32 -11.61
C ILE A 577 34.67 -16.29 -12.72
N ASN A 578 35.67 -16.08 -13.58
CA ASN A 578 35.57 -15.34 -14.86
C ASN A 578 35.02 -13.90 -14.82
N GLY A 579 35.10 -13.17 -13.70
CA GLY A 579 34.80 -11.73 -13.68
C GLY A 579 33.32 -11.36 -13.83
N ALA A 580 32.39 -12.32 -13.68
CA ALA A 580 30.95 -12.10 -13.81
C ALA A 580 30.33 -11.30 -12.66
N ILE A 581 30.89 -11.39 -11.45
CA ILE A 581 30.42 -10.64 -10.28
C ILE A 581 31.54 -9.77 -9.73
N SER A 582 31.28 -8.47 -9.63
CA SER A 582 32.16 -7.48 -9.01
C SER A 582 31.38 -6.69 -7.97
N PRO A 583 32.06 -6.04 -6.99
CA PRO A 583 31.39 -5.13 -6.07
C PRO A 583 30.57 -4.03 -6.77
N ALA A 584 30.95 -3.63 -7.99
CA ALA A 584 30.20 -2.66 -8.78
C ALA A 584 28.88 -3.25 -9.33
N VAL A 585 28.89 -4.51 -9.78
CA VAL A 585 27.71 -5.21 -10.29
C VAL A 585 26.69 -5.44 -9.17
N ILE A 586 27.14 -5.92 -8.01
CA ILE A 586 26.24 -6.13 -6.87
C ILE A 586 25.65 -4.80 -6.38
N ARG A 587 26.43 -3.70 -6.36
CA ARG A 587 25.89 -2.38 -6.05
C ARG A 587 24.81 -1.93 -7.04
N ALA A 588 24.97 -2.23 -8.32
CA ALA A 588 23.95 -1.93 -9.33
C ALA A 588 22.68 -2.76 -9.10
N TRP A 589 22.82 -4.06 -8.76
CA TRP A 589 21.67 -4.90 -8.40
C TRP A 589 20.96 -4.42 -7.15
N ILE A 590 21.69 -4.08 -6.08
CA ILE A 590 21.10 -3.50 -4.87
C ILE A 590 20.37 -2.20 -5.20
N GLY A 591 20.96 -1.32 -6.01
CA GLY A 591 20.31 -0.07 -6.43
C GLY A 591 19.03 -0.29 -7.22
N GLN A 592 19.03 -1.25 -8.16
CA GLN A 592 17.83 -1.61 -8.93
C GLN A 592 16.76 -2.27 -8.04
N ALA A 593 17.17 -3.20 -7.18
CA ALA A 593 16.28 -3.87 -6.24
C ALA A 593 15.66 -2.88 -5.25
N GLN A 594 16.39 -1.86 -4.80
CA GLN A 594 15.83 -0.81 -3.94
C GLN A 594 14.76 0.05 -4.64
N ILE A 595 14.86 0.22 -5.97
CA ILE A 595 13.86 0.94 -6.78
C ILE A 595 12.62 0.06 -7.01
N GLU A 596 12.83 -1.23 -7.27
CA GLU A 596 11.78 -2.21 -7.56
C GLU A 596 11.24 -2.91 -6.30
N ASN A 597 11.68 -2.48 -5.12
CA ASN A 597 11.31 -3.08 -3.84
C ASN A 597 9.79 -2.99 -3.64
N ASP A 598 9.14 -4.15 -3.65
CA ASP A 598 7.69 -4.29 -3.45
C ASP A 598 7.26 -4.13 -1.98
N GLY A 599 8.22 -3.93 -1.07
CA GLY A 599 7.97 -3.76 0.36
C GLY A 599 7.83 -5.08 1.13
N SER A 600 7.87 -6.23 0.46
CA SER A 600 7.75 -7.53 1.11
C SER A 600 9.00 -7.86 1.95
N PRO A 601 8.85 -8.53 3.10
CA PRO A 601 9.99 -8.99 3.91
C PRO A 601 10.93 -9.91 3.12
N VAL A 602 10.37 -10.69 2.19
CA VAL A 602 11.09 -11.60 1.30
C VAL A 602 12.02 -10.82 0.34
N PHE A 603 11.51 -9.77 -0.30
CA PHE A 603 12.30 -8.91 -1.18
C PHE A 603 13.39 -8.15 -0.41
N GLN A 604 13.07 -7.68 0.81
CA GLN A 604 14.03 -7.04 1.71
C GLN A 604 15.13 -8.00 2.19
N GLN A 605 14.79 -9.26 2.44
CA GLN A 605 15.77 -10.29 2.80
C GLN A 605 16.74 -10.58 1.65
N GLY A 606 16.24 -10.62 0.41
CA GLY A 606 17.09 -10.73 -0.79
C GLY A 606 18.07 -9.57 -0.91
N ILE A 607 17.62 -8.32 -0.69
CA ILE A 607 18.50 -7.14 -0.66
C ILE A 607 19.56 -7.26 0.45
N THR A 608 19.16 -7.72 1.65
CA THR A 608 20.06 -7.92 2.80
C THR A 608 21.14 -8.95 2.51
N ASN A 609 20.78 -10.06 1.86
CA ASN A 609 21.72 -11.10 1.46
C ASN A 609 22.71 -10.58 0.38
N LEU A 610 22.25 -9.77 -0.58
CA LEU A 610 23.14 -9.10 -1.55
C LEU A 610 24.09 -8.11 -0.87
N GLN A 611 23.63 -7.36 0.13
CA GLN A 611 24.47 -6.45 0.93
C GLN A 611 25.53 -7.21 1.73
N ARG A 612 25.17 -8.37 2.31
CA ARG A 612 26.13 -9.25 2.99
C ARG A 612 27.20 -9.77 2.03
N LEU A 613 26.78 -10.22 0.84
CA LEU A 613 27.69 -10.67 -0.23
C LEU A 613 28.62 -9.54 -0.71
N LEU A 614 28.13 -8.30 -0.80
CA LEU A 614 28.97 -7.15 -1.12
C LEU A 614 30.05 -6.92 -0.07
N GLY A 615 29.71 -7.10 1.21
CA GLY A 615 30.64 -6.98 2.34
C GLY A 615 31.78 -8.00 2.30
N THR A 616 31.52 -9.23 1.83
CA THR A 616 32.54 -10.29 1.76
C THR A 616 33.49 -10.14 0.57
N LEU A 617 33.09 -9.38 -0.46
CA LEU A 617 33.87 -9.16 -1.68
C LEU A 617 34.83 -7.98 -1.63
N ILE A 618 34.68 -7.08 -0.65
CA ILE A 618 35.55 -5.92 -0.46
C ILE A 618 36.61 -6.27 0.60
N PRO A 619 37.91 -6.31 0.24
CA PRO A 619 38.97 -6.58 1.21
C PRO A 619 39.02 -5.50 2.30
N GLU A 620 39.19 -5.89 3.56
CA GLU A 620 39.36 -4.92 4.65
C GLU A 620 40.61 -4.04 4.50
N LYS A 621 41.65 -4.56 3.84
CA LYS A 621 42.95 -3.90 3.67
C LYS A 621 43.45 -3.97 2.25
N THR A 622 43.95 -2.84 1.75
CA THR A 622 44.75 -2.77 0.53
C THR A 622 46.05 -3.55 0.73
N ALA A 623 46.42 -4.43 -0.20
CA ALA A 623 47.63 -5.24 -0.08
C ALA A 623 48.22 -5.64 -1.45
N LEU A 624 49.54 -5.73 -1.50
CA LEU A 624 50.30 -6.29 -2.63
C LEU A 624 50.57 -7.79 -2.41
N LEU A 625 50.20 -8.63 -3.37
CA LEU A 625 50.30 -10.08 -3.27
C LEU A 625 51.52 -10.62 -4.04
N ALA A 626 51.84 -11.91 -3.83
CA ALA A 626 52.99 -12.55 -4.44
C ALA A 626 52.73 -12.72 -5.94
N ASN A 627 53.69 -12.33 -6.78
CA ASN A 627 53.58 -12.53 -8.21
C ASN A 627 53.57 -14.03 -8.54
N TYR A 628 52.89 -14.40 -9.63
CA TYR A 628 52.86 -15.77 -10.11
C TYR A 628 52.95 -15.81 -11.65
N PRO A 629 53.66 -16.78 -12.25
CA PRO A 629 54.60 -17.68 -11.57
C PRO A 629 55.78 -16.90 -10.93
N ASN A 630 56.47 -17.50 -9.96
CA ASN A 630 57.71 -16.98 -9.39
C ASN A 630 58.57 -18.16 -8.90
N PRO A 631 59.72 -18.48 -9.52
CA PRO A 631 60.35 -17.78 -10.64
C PRO A 631 59.50 -17.81 -11.92
N PHE A 632 59.69 -16.84 -12.82
CA PHE A 632 58.97 -16.78 -14.09
C PHE A 632 59.87 -16.64 -15.31
N ASN A 633 59.30 -17.00 -16.48
CA ASN A 633 59.93 -16.92 -17.80
C ASN A 633 58.87 -16.97 -18.93
N PRO A 634 58.73 -15.96 -19.79
CA PRO A 634 59.19 -14.58 -19.62
C PRO A 634 58.21 -13.71 -18.81
N GLU A 635 57.00 -14.21 -18.52
CA GLU A 635 55.89 -13.38 -18.03
C GLU A 635 55.40 -13.73 -16.61
N THR A 636 54.87 -12.73 -15.90
CA THR A 636 54.29 -12.88 -14.57
C THR A 636 53.08 -11.97 -14.38
N TRP A 637 52.19 -12.37 -13.48
CA TRP A 637 51.10 -11.56 -12.96
C TRP A 637 51.41 -11.11 -11.54
N VAL A 638 51.13 -9.84 -11.24
CA VAL A 638 51.28 -9.21 -9.93
C VAL A 638 49.90 -9.00 -9.33
N PRO A 639 49.42 -9.91 -8.48
CA PRO A 639 48.12 -9.78 -7.85
C PRO A 639 48.15 -8.71 -6.74
N TYR A 640 47.01 -8.06 -6.54
CA TYR A 640 46.81 -7.08 -5.47
C TYR A 640 45.36 -7.06 -5.01
N GLN A 641 45.06 -6.34 -3.95
CA GLN A 641 43.70 -6.10 -3.47
C GLN A 641 43.59 -4.68 -2.93
N LEU A 642 42.41 -4.07 -3.07
CA LEU A 642 42.14 -2.68 -2.71
C LEU A 642 40.96 -2.62 -1.73
N ALA A 643 41.16 -1.99 -0.56
CA ALA A 643 40.06 -1.74 0.39
C ALA A 643 39.17 -0.55 -0.04
N ARG A 644 39.71 0.36 -0.84
CA ARG A 644 39.02 1.54 -1.38
C ARG A 644 39.40 1.71 -2.85
N ALA A 645 38.53 2.32 -3.65
CA ALA A 645 38.86 2.63 -5.04
C ALA A 645 40.04 3.62 -5.10
N SER A 646 40.99 3.41 -6.01
CA SER A 646 42.24 4.18 -6.07
C SER A 646 42.89 4.06 -7.45
N ASP A 647 43.71 5.04 -7.83
CA ASP A 647 44.59 4.92 -8.99
C ASP A 647 45.76 4.00 -8.68
N VAL A 648 45.98 2.99 -9.53
CA VAL A 648 46.95 1.92 -9.28
C VAL A 648 48.09 1.96 -10.29
N GLN A 649 49.31 1.89 -9.76
CA GLN A 649 50.53 1.73 -10.54
C GLN A 649 51.43 0.65 -9.94
N VAL A 650 52.11 -0.12 -10.79
CA VAL A 650 53.16 -1.07 -10.37
C VAL A 650 54.48 -0.67 -10.99
N HIS A 651 55.47 -0.33 -10.16
CA HIS A 651 56.82 0.02 -10.57
C HIS A 651 57.75 -1.16 -10.37
N ILE A 652 58.56 -1.48 -11.37
CA ILE A 652 59.47 -2.62 -11.35
C ILE A 652 60.90 -2.13 -11.33
N TYR A 653 61.73 -2.64 -10.43
CA TYR A 653 63.10 -2.21 -10.19
C TYR A 653 64.09 -3.37 -10.25
N THR A 654 65.33 -3.09 -10.63
CA THR A 654 66.47 -4.01 -10.47
C THR A 654 66.82 -4.20 -8.99
N ALA A 655 67.67 -5.19 -8.67
CA ALA A 655 68.18 -5.38 -7.32
C ALA A 655 68.98 -4.18 -6.76
N THR A 656 69.48 -3.29 -7.63
CA THR A 656 70.19 -2.05 -7.26
C THR A 656 69.27 -0.83 -7.19
N GLY A 657 67.95 -1.00 -7.37
CA GLY A 657 66.95 0.08 -7.28
C GLY A 657 66.72 0.89 -8.56
N ILE A 658 67.25 0.46 -9.71
CA ILE A 658 67.01 1.15 -11.00
C ILE A 658 65.62 0.78 -11.51
N LEU A 659 64.80 1.77 -11.88
CA LEU A 659 63.48 1.56 -12.47
C LEU A 659 63.61 0.88 -13.85
N VAL A 660 62.87 -0.20 -14.04
CA VAL A 660 62.86 -1.05 -15.23
C VAL A 660 61.60 -0.83 -16.05
N ARG A 661 60.44 -0.80 -15.38
CA ARG A 661 59.14 -0.62 -16.03
C ARG A 661 58.08 -0.08 -15.07
N THR A 662 57.23 0.81 -15.57
CA THR A 662 56.01 1.24 -14.90
C THR A 662 54.79 0.63 -15.57
N LEU A 663 53.91 0.00 -14.80
CA LEU A 663 52.62 -0.53 -15.25
C LEU A 663 51.50 0.35 -14.69
N THR A 664 50.95 1.22 -15.52
CA THR A 664 49.83 2.10 -15.14
C THR A 664 48.51 1.39 -15.37
N LEU A 665 47.83 1.02 -14.28
CA LEU A 665 46.53 0.35 -14.33
C LEU A 665 45.35 1.33 -14.25
N GLY A 666 45.62 2.60 -13.94
CA GLY A 666 44.61 3.65 -13.83
C GLY A 666 43.70 3.48 -12.60
N HIS A 667 42.52 4.10 -12.65
CA HIS A 667 41.56 4.04 -11.56
C HIS A 667 40.95 2.65 -11.43
N GLN A 668 41.06 2.06 -10.24
CA GLN A 668 40.60 0.71 -9.94
C GLN A 668 39.63 0.75 -8.75
N ALA A 669 38.49 0.06 -8.86
CA ALA A 669 37.50 -0.04 -7.80
C ALA A 669 38.01 -0.89 -6.60
N ALA A 670 37.41 -0.70 -5.41
CA ALA A 670 37.68 -1.58 -4.28
C ALA A 670 37.37 -3.05 -4.63
N GLY A 671 38.25 -3.98 -4.27
CA GLY A 671 38.12 -5.40 -4.60
C GLY A 671 39.44 -6.16 -4.72
N THR A 672 39.35 -7.44 -5.08
CA THR A 672 40.49 -8.34 -5.24
C THR A 672 40.89 -8.54 -6.71
N TYR A 673 42.18 -8.44 -7.01
CA TYR A 673 42.77 -8.50 -8.36
C TYR A 673 43.79 -9.64 -8.45
N ARG A 674 43.31 -10.88 -8.36
CA ARG A 674 44.17 -12.08 -8.32
C ARG A 674 44.27 -12.85 -9.63
N SER A 675 43.22 -12.87 -10.45
CA SER A 675 43.19 -13.65 -11.70
C SER A 675 44.03 -13.00 -12.80
N ARG A 676 44.43 -13.79 -13.81
CA ARG A 676 45.26 -13.31 -14.92
C ARG A 676 44.65 -12.13 -15.69
N GLY A 677 43.32 -12.06 -15.77
CA GLY A 677 42.60 -10.97 -16.43
C GLY A 677 42.48 -9.69 -15.59
N ARG A 678 42.89 -9.71 -14.31
CA ARG A 678 42.74 -8.56 -13.39
C ARG A 678 44.04 -8.13 -12.70
N ALA A 679 44.98 -9.05 -12.49
CA ALA A 679 46.28 -8.76 -11.91
C ALA A 679 47.13 -7.92 -12.87
N ALA A 680 48.11 -7.16 -12.34
CA ALA A 680 49.02 -6.42 -13.20
C ALA A 680 49.88 -7.40 -14.00
N TYR A 681 49.99 -7.21 -15.31
CA TYR A 681 50.74 -8.10 -16.18
C TYR A 681 52.12 -7.52 -16.50
N TRP A 682 53.16 -8.36 -16.39
CA TRP A 682 54.50 -8.03 -16.87
C TRP A 682 55.03 -9.12 -17.79
N ASP A 683 55.50 -8.71 -18.96
CA ASP A 683 56.08 -9.54 -20.03
C ASP A 683 57.60 -9.75 -19.91
N GLY A 684 58.20 -9.30 -18.80
CA GLY A 684 59.65 -9.40 -18.57
C GLY A 684 60.48 -8.44 -19.44
N LYS A 685 59.89 -7.36 -19.93
CA LYS A 685 60.58 -6.32 -20.73
C LYS A 685 60.70 -4.99 -19.98
N ASN A 686 61.69 -4.18 -20.32
CA ASN A 686 61.83 -2.80 -19.83
C ASN A 686 60.88 -1.82 -20.54
N GLU A 687 60.93 -0.53 -20.20
CA GLU A 687 60.05 0.49 -20.81
C GLU A 687 60.17 0.62 -22.34
N VAL A 688 61.34 0.34 -22.90
CA VAL A 688 61.57 0.38 -24.36
C VAL A 688 61.29 -0.96 -25.06
N GLY A 689 60.82 -1.97 -24.32
CA GLY A 689 60.39 -3.26 -24.87
C GLY A 689 61.49 -4.33 -25.01
N GLU A 690 62.65 -4.13 -24.39
CA GLU A 690 63.76 -5.10 -24.41
C GLU A 690 63.64 -6.11 -23.25
N PRO A 691 63.87 -7.42 -23.48
CA PRO A 691 63.83 -8.42 -22.42
C PRO A 691 64.91 -8.21 -21.35
N VAL A 692 64.53 -8.26 -20.08
CA VAL A 692 65.49 -8.06 -18.96
C VAL A 692 66.25 -9.34 -18.62
N ALA A 693 67.43 -9.27 -18.01
CA ALA A 693 68.25 -10.44 -17.69
C ALA A 693 67.64 -11.30 -16.56
N SER A 694 68.01 -12.60 -16.48
CA SER A 694 67.70 -13.44 -15.31
C SER A 694 68.29 -12.84 -14.05
N GLY A 695 67.53 -12.81 -12.96
CA GLY A 695 67.94 -12.16 -11.73
C GLY A 695 66.79 -11.77 -10.81
N VAL A 696 67.14 -11.15 -9.68
CA VAL A 696 66.18 -10.65 -8.70
C VAL A 696 65.72 -9.25 -9.09
N TYR A 697 64.41 -9.05 -9.09
CA TYR A 697 63.76 -7.76 -9.30
C TYR A 697 62.80 -7.48 -8.13
N PHE A 698 62.48 -6.21 -7.95
CA PHE A 698 61.49 -5.76 -6.98
C PHE A 698 60.32 -5.11 -7.71
N TYR A 699 59.12 -5.31 -7.23
CA TYR A 699 57.93 -4.63 -7.74
C TYR A 699 57.22 -3.91 -6.59
N THR A 700 56.85 -2.66 -6.83
CA THR A 700 56.23 -1.76 -5.87
C THR A 700 54.86 -1.35 -6.38
N LEU A 701 53.82 -1.68 -5.63
CA LEU A 701 52.45 -1.22 -5.89
C LEU A 701 52.23 0.13 -5.19
N THR A 702 51.65 1.08 -5.91
CA THR A 702 51.13 2.33 -5.37
C THR A 702 49.63 2.39 -5.66
N ALA A 703 48.81 2.61 -4.62
CA ALA A 703 47.36 2.73 -4.72
C ALA A 703 46.84 3.77 -3.71
N GLY A 704 46.61 5.00 -4.16
CA GLY A 704 46.38 6.13 -3.26
C GLY A 704 47.56 6.32 -2.29
N ASP A 705 47.30 6.38 -0.99
CA ASP A 705 48.34 6.48 0.05
C ASP A 705 49.05 5.14 0.35
N PHE A 706 48.56 4.03 -0.20
CA PHE A 706 49.17 2.71 0.03
C PHE A 706 50.37 2.50 -0.89
N THR A 707 51.51 2.11 -0.30
CA THR A 707 52.69 1.63 -1.04
C THR A 707 53.23 0.35 -0.41
N ALA A 708 53.53 -0.66 -1.23
CA ALA A 708 54.19 -1.89 -0.78
C ALA A 708 55.12 -2.44 -1.85
N THR A 709 56.24 -3.02 -1.43
CA THR A 709 57.26 -3.61 -2.32
C THR A 709 57.45 -5.09 -2.04
N ARG A 710 57.62 -5.89 -3.08
CA ARG A 710 57.92 -7.33 -2.99
C ARG A 710 59.00 -7.73 -3.99
N LYS A 711 59.61 -8.89 -3.74
CA LYS A 711 60.66 -9.49 -4.58
C LYS A 711 60.05 -10.47 -5.58
N MET A 712 60.61 -10.50 -6.79
CA MET A 712 60.35 -11.52 -7.83
C MET A 712 61.66 -11.99 -8.47
N LEU A 713 61.63 -13.19 -9.06
CA LEU A 713 62.79 -13.82 -9.68
C LEU A 713 62.49 -14.19 -11.13
N ILE A 714 63.32 -13.69 -12.05
CA ILE A 714 63.32 -14.12 -13.46
C ILE A 714 64.34 -15.23 -13.63
N ARG A 715 63.91 -16.36 -14.22
CA ARG A 715 64.77 -17.49 -14.55
C ARG A 715 64.54 -17.90 -16.00
N LYS A 716 65.27 -17.27 -16.93
CA LYS A 716 65.24 -17.59 -18.35
C LYS A 716 65.77 -18.98 -18.67
#